data_AF-A0A0S8JIJ3-F1
#
_entry.id   AF-A0A0S8JIJ3-F1
#
_cell.length_a   1.000
_cell.length_b   1.000
_cell.length_c   1.000
_cell.angle_alpha   90.00
_cell.angle_beta   90.00
_cell.angle_gamma   90.00
#
_symmetry.space_group_name_H-M   'P 1'
#
loop_
_entity.id
_entity.type
_entity.pdbx_description
1 polymer ?
#
loop_
_entity_poly.entity_id
_entity_poly.type
_entity_poly.pdbx_seq_one_letter_code
_entity_poly.pdbx_strand_id
1 'polypeptide(L)'
;MIKSFLLLLIFFLSAMSQDREPMKADFSNSASYRWLNKEVLDRYILDDMESLDTWVAFTKGAQQVVDARVVSSVSEASQQITRMTLSGEIFHSGTHSLRMSIPTKLDIPGPKSGRGWGTAGVRRQFNGEDWRKSNRLSLWIYPDCPGFYINWLELRIYNDGVNKLPALFGQEGETSLLLRNNEWNHVVWEIGNVERDKVTSLEISYYLSGNEPEASDTANYYLDHLELQRVDPDHIEGWNVWPGRISYSHTGYLSGAPKKAIANGLDAERFRVIDEQTGETVLSKPLQTVRTHLGTYQLMDFSEIRDASTYIIDAGGIRSHPFAIGPNVWRNTILKALNFFYMERCGMAIPGVHGVCHRDWTCIHGDQKIVINGGWHDAGDLTQGLGNTAEAVYAMFSLAEYLQYRDDDPDLYDRVMEEARWGLDWVMKTSFRDGYRNGGSISSRRTNGIIGDNDDLTSTARNSPMDHFVASAAEAIAYRLLKETDPRMAALSLEMAEEDWQFAVEGTAIKKELSDENIFRGTFDSDNVEHEVPAVGIMAAVDLWKATGNSRYIDRASEWAKIIVNSQQRNRPDWEVPITGFFYTSQQKEHILHYCHHGREHTPIMALTQLCESLPDHPDWMKWYSTVALHSRYLKKIASYTAPYGVIPASIYSDQEYLLAPESRRDSFREQVLNGIPLGGGHYLRLFPVWMDYRGHFGTILPQAKALASAATLRGDLASAELAQHQLEWVIGRNPFSQSSMWGEGYDFPPLYTPLSGDMVGGLPVGIQTRGSEDIPYWPVQNSWTYKEIWSFPAIGWISLMRNVSGPAKVEGFAGTDVEFRETSAERTIKVIPGPSDGRFKAMLPQGNYIVRCGETELHQVFLPASNYQLDLRPGKTVDFEISQTTSEKGEVSVRLTVHGSGRHKFTIRTDNISLNHPEQELSLKHGMAGTLEWRGHILSKESPWIAVVVPDGDLSLRKEILGSVWER
;
A
#
# COMPACT_ATOMS: atom_id res chain seq x y z
N MET A 1 -47.30 12.82 -22.23
CA MET A 1 -46.47 11.64 -22.57
C MET A 1 -45.12 12.03 -23.16
N ILE A 2 -45.03 12.97 -24.12
CA ILE A 2 -43.76 13.41 -24.74
C ILE A 2 -42.82 14.17 -23.77
N LYS A 3 -43.36 14.95 -22.83
CA LYS A 3 -42.54 15.66 -21.81
C LYS A 3 -41.88 14.76 -20.76
N SER A 4 -42.47 13.60 -20.46
CA SER A 4 -41.89 12.63 -19.52
C SER A 4 -40.79 11.79 -20.16
N PHE A 5 -40.87 11.55 -21.47
CA PHE A 5 -39.81 10.90 -22.24
C PHE A 5 -38.59 11.81 -22.42
N LEU A 6 -38.79 13.12 -22.58
CA LEU A 6 -37.68 14.08 -22.71
C LEU A 6 -36.90 14.26 -21.39
N LEU A 7 -37.56 14.20 -20.23
CA LEU A 7 -36.89 14.24 -18.93
C LEU A 7 -36.08 12.96 -18.65
N LEU A 8 -36.61 11.79 -19.02
CA LEU A 8 -35.86 10.54 -18.94
C LEU A 8 -34.68 10.52 -19.91
N LEU A 9 -34.82 11.08 -21.12
CA LEU A 9 -33.72 11.17 -22.08
C LEU A 9 -32.62 12.14 -21.60
N ILE A 10 -32.96 13.23 -20.92
CA ILE A 10 -31.97 14.16 -20.34
C ILE A 10 -31.24 13.52 -19.16
N PHE A 11 -31.91 12.74 -18.32
CA PHE A 11 -31.23 11.95 -17.27
C PHE A 11 -30.36 10.82 -17.83
N PHE A 12 -30.78 10.17 -18.93
CA PHE A 12 -29.98 9.14 -19.60
C PHE A 12 -28.81 9.72 -20.42
N LEU A 13 -28.95 10.91 -21.01
CA LEU A 13 -27.86 11.57 -21.75
C LEU A 13 -26.82 12.21 -20.81
N SER A 14 -27.22 12.69 -19.62
CA SER A 14 -26.28 13.12 -18.58
C SER A 14 -25.54 11.95 -17.92
N ALA A 15 -25.99 10.71 -18.08
CA ALA A 15 -25.32 9.52 -17.58
C ALA A 15 -24.29 8.93 -18.56
N MET A 16 -24.18 9.45 -19.80
CA MET A 16 -23.29 8.88 -20.83
C MET A 16 -22.03 9.71 -21.14
N SER A 17 -21.79 10.83 -20.45
CA SER A 17 -20.47 11.49 -20.35
C SER A 17 -20.48 12.53 -19.22
N GLN A 18 -20.43 12.09 -17.97
CA GLN A 18 -20.17 13.04 -16.88
C GLN A 18 -18.67 13.32 -16.84
N ASP A 19 -18.27 14.46 -17.39
CA ASP A 19 -17.02 15.13 -17.00
C ASP A 19 -17.10 15.38 -15.49
N ARG A 20 -16.55 14.45 -14.72
CA ARG A 20 -16.50 14.52 -13.26
C ARG A 20 -15.27 15.33 -12.87
N GLU A 21 -15.47 16.43 -12.17
CA GLU A 21 -14.36 17.19 -11.59
C GLU A 21 -13.58 16.32 -10.59
N PRO A 22 -12.23 16.30 -10.66
CA PRO A 22 -11.40 15.66 -9.65
C PRO A 22 -11.67 16.18 -8.23
N MET A 23 -11.52 15.31 -7.23
CA MET A 23 -11.64 15.71 -5.82
C MET A 23 -10.55 16.73 -5.46
N LYS A 24 -10.92 17.76 -4.68
CA LYS A 24 -10.01 18.79 -4.19
C LYS A 24 -9.69 18.57 -2.72
N ALA A 25 -8.42 18.71 -2.35
CA ALA A 25 -7.99 18.67 -0.96
C ALA A 25 -8.34 19.98 -0.25
N ASP A 26 -8.61 19.92 1.05
CA ASP A 26 -8.62 21.10 1.89
C ASP A 26 -7.17 21.52 2.18
N PHE A 27 -6.69 22.52 1.45
CA PHE A 27 -5.32 23.00 1.58
C PHE A 27 -4.98 23.45 3.00
N SER A 28 -5.95 23.92 3.79
CA SER A 28 -5.71 24.37 5.17
C SER A 28 -5.26 23.23 6.11
N ASN A 29 -5.57 21.98 5.75
CA ASN A 29 -5.11 20.79 6.46
C ASN A 29 -3.77 20.24 5.94
N SER A 30 -3.14 20.87 4.95
CA SER A 30 -1.86 20.42 4.38
C SER A 30 -0.64 20.90 5.18
N ALA A 31 0.46 20.16 5.08
CA ALA A 31 1.74 20.61 5.66
C ALA A 31 2.23 21.92 5.00
N SER A 32 1.98 22.10 3.70
CA SER A 32 2.32 23.33 2.97
C SER A 32 1.67 24.58 3.56
N TYR A 33 0.38 24.49 3.91
CA TYR A 33 -0.30 25.59 4.57
C TYR A 33 0.35 25.92 5.91
N ARG A 34 0.67 24.91 6.72
CA ARG A 34 1.38 25.12 7.99
C ARG A 34 2.77 25.74 7.77
N TRP A 35 3.55 25.27 6.80
CA TRP A 35 4.88 25.82 6.51
C TRP A 35 4.82 27.31 6.16
N LEU A 36 3.86 27.72 5.33
CA LEU A 36 3.66 29.12 4.96
C LEU A 36 3.24 30.01 6.14
N ASN A 37 2.60 29.45 7.16
CA ASN A 37 2.11 30.17 8.34
C ASN A 37 3.06 30.12 9.55
N LYS A 38 4.25 29.52 9.44
CA LYS A 38 5.24 29.53 10.52
C LYS A 38 5.78 30.94 10.77
N GLU A 39 6.03 31.25 12.05
CA GLU A 39 6.73 32.48 12.44
C GLU A 39 8.16 32.50 11.89
N VAL A 40 8.51 33.60 11.21
CA VAL A 40 9.87 33.85 10.72
C VAL A 40 10.67 34.59 11.79
N LEU A 41 11.59 33.88 12.43
CA LEU A 41 12.39 34.38 13.55
C LEU A 41 13.58 35.24 13.11
N ASP A 42 14.05 35.06 11.88
CA ASP A 42 15.12 35.84 11.25
C ASP A 42 15.02 35.71 9.73
N ARG A 43 15.53 36.71 8.99
CA ARG A 43 15.52 36.72 7.51
C ARG A 43 16.79 37.34 6.92
N TYR A 44 17.24 36.81 5.79
CA TYR A 44 18.39 37.30 5.04
C TYR A 44 18.12 37.18 3.55
N ILE A 45 18.05 38.32 2.85
CA ILE A 45 17.85 38.35 1.40
C ILE A 45 19.11 37.83 0.71
N LEU A 46 18.96 36.78 -0.10
CA LEU A 46 20.02 36.23 -0.95
C LEU A 46 20.09 36.94 -2.30
N ASP A 47 18.92 37.26 -2.88
CA ASP A 47 18.81 37.95 -4.16
C ASP A 47 17.42 38.60 -4.30
N ASP A 48 17.38 39.86 -4.72
CA ASP A 48 16.15 40.61 -5.02
C ASP A 48 15.77 40.54 -6.51
N MET A 49 16.57 39.85 -7.33
CA MET A 49 16.35 39.64 -8.77
C MET A 49 16.36 40.94 -9.61
N GLU A 50 17.02 41.98 -9.13
CA GLU A 50 17.22 43.26 -9.84
C GLU A 50 18.45 43.26 -10.78
N SER A 51 19.30 42.23 -10.71
CA SER A 51 20.44 42.01 -11.60
C SER A 51 20.63 40.54 -11.95
N LEU A 52 21.22 40.27 -13.13
CA LEU A 52 21.57 38.93 -13.58
C LEU A 52 23.03 38.55 -13.30
N ASP A 53 23.83 39.44 -12.72
CA ASP A 53 25.30 39.29 -12.59
C ASP A 53 25.73 38.03 -11.83
N THR A 54 24.86 37.50 -10.98
CA THR A 54 25.09 36.36 -10.10
C THR A 54 24.44 35.07 -10.59
N TRP A 55 23.77 35.11 -11.75
CA TRP A 55 23.00 34.02 -12.31
C TRP A 55 23.65 33.46 -13.57
N VAL A 56 23.58 32.14 -13.74
CA VAL A 56 24.03 31.45 -14.95
C VAL A 56 22.97 30.51 -15.46
N ALA A 57 22.72 30.52 -16.76
CA ALA A 57 21.87 29.53 -17.41
C ALA A 57 22.61 28.21 -17.58
N PHE A 58 21.92 27.06 -17.60
CA PHE A 58 22.53 25.78 -17.97
C PHE A 58 21.57 24.88 -18.78
N THR A 59 22.12 23.84 -19.42
CA THR A 59 21.36 22.79 -20.11
C THR A 59 22.12 21.47 -19.98
N LYS A 60 21.43 20.40 -19.60
CA LYS A 60 21.96 19.03 -19.45
C LYS A 60 21.21 18.11 -20.42
N GLY A 61 21.91 17.16 -21.03
CA GLY A 61 21.29 16.16 -21.90
C GLY A 61 20.40 15.19 -21.13
N ALA A 62 19.62 14.39 -21.87
CA ALA A 62 18.83 13.32 -21.28
C ALA A 62 19.71 12.31 -20.53
N GLN A 63 19.23 11.83 -19.38
CA GLN A 63 19.80 10.66 -18.74
C GLN A 63 19.59 9.44 -19.64
N GLN A 64 20.69 8.80 -20.06
CA GLN A 64 20.61 7.63 -20.94
C GLN A 64 20.19 6.35 -20.19
N VAL A 65 20.49 6.28 -18.89
CA VAL A 65 20.13 5.17 -18.01
C VAL A 65 19.67 5.76 -16.69
N VAL A 66 18.46 5.41 -16.26
CA VAL A 66 17.91 5.69 -14.91
C VAL A 66 17.83 4.38 -14.12
N ASP A 67 18.78 3.48 -14.38
CA ASP A 67 19.04 2.32 -13.53
C ASP A 67 20.28 2.66 -12.70
N ALA A 68 20.07 3.09 -11.47
CA ALA A 68 21.14 3.51 -10.57
C ALA A 68 21.98 2.34 -10.02
N ARG A 69 21.66 1.10 -10.43
CA ARG A 69 22.53 -0.09 -10.31
C ARG A 69 23.63 -0.10 -11.37
N VAL A 70 23.51 0.74 -12.40
CA VAL A 70 24.51 1.00 -13.44
C VAL A 70 24.99 2.45 -13.26
N VAL A 71 26.30 2.70 -13.40
CA VAL A 71 26.83 4.06 -13.36
C VAL A 71 26.17 4.89 -14.46
N SER A 72 25.27 5.79 -14.10
CA SER A 72 24.58 6.66 -15.06
C SER A 72 25.60 7.65 -15.64
N SER A 73 25.82 7.60 -16.95
CA SER A 73 26.55 8.66 -17.66
C SER A 73 25.55 9.67 -18.23
N VAL A 74 25.65 10.93 -17.81
CA VAL A 74 24.97 12.04 -18.46
C VAL A 74 25.90 12.58 -19.54
N SER A 75 25.49 12.56 -20.80
CA SER A 75 26.20 13.28 -21.86
C SER A 75 25.99 14.79 -21.68
N GLU A 76 27.06 15.58 -21.69
CA GLU A 76 26.94 17.04 -21.75
C GLU A 76 26.13 17.44 -23.00
N ALA A 77 25.17 18.35 -22.83
CA ALA A 77 24.40 18.88 -23.94
C ALA A 77 25.29 19.79 -24.80
N SER A 78 25.09 19.74 -26.12
CA SER A 78 25.86 20.51 -27.10
C SER A 78 25.48 21.99 -27.19
N GLN A 79 24.39 22.44 -26.54
CA GLN A 79 23.86 23.79 -26.68
C GLN A 79 23.10 24.30 -25.43
N GLN A 80 23.32 25.57 -25.10
CA GLN A 80 22.57 26.34 -24.08
C GLN A 80 21.20 26.73 -24.63
N ILE A 81 20.10 26.27 -24.02
CA ILE A 81 18.73 26.55 -24.50
C ILE A 81 17.93 27.51 -23.62
N THR A 82 18.32 27.66 -22.36
CA THR A 82 17.64 28.57 -21.42
C THR A 82 17.99 30.02 -21.74
N ARG A 83 16.96 30.86 -21.92
CA ARG A 83 17.10 32.31 -22.02
C ARG A 83 16.74 32.96 -20.68
N MET A 84 17.65 33.80 -20.19
CA MET A 84 17.48 34.53 -18.93
C MET A 84 17.49 36.04 -19.20
N THR A 85 16.49 36.76 -18.69
CA THR A 85 16.34 38.22 -18.87
C THR A 85 15.72 38.86 -17.62
N LEU A 86 15.95 40.16 -17.39
CA LEU A 86 15.16 40.92 -16.43
C LEU A 86 13.81 41.32 -17.04
N SER A 87 12.73 41.17 -16.29
CA SER A 87 11.38 41.56 -16.68
C SER A 87 10.86 42.65 -15.75
N GLY A 88 10.46 43.79 -16.31
CA GLY A 88 9.71 44.83 -15.58
C GLY A 88 8.18 44.71 -15.73
N GLU A 89 7.70 43.66 -16.42
CA GLU A 89 6.26 43.47 -16.70
C GLU A 89 5.56 42.67 -15.59
N ILE A 90 6.22 41.62 -15.10
CA ILE A 90 5.74 40.73 -14.06
C ILE A 90 6.82 40.68 -12.99
N PHE A 91 6.58 41.29 -11.83
CA PHE A 91 7.47 41.27 -10.66
C PHE A 91 6.63 41.27 -9.38
N HIS A 92 7.21 40.78 -8.29
CA HIS A 92 6.61 40.67 -6.97
C HIS A 92 7.09 41.79 -6.04
N SER A 93 8.40 42.06 -6.06
CA SER A 93 9.04 43.11 -5.25
C SER A 93 9.99 43.95 -6.10
N GLY A 94 10.34 45.15 -5.64
CA GLY A 94 11.26 46.02 -6.38
C GLY A 94 10.69 46.54 -7.70
N THR A 95 11.46 46.39 -8.79
CA THR A 95 11.16 46.85 -10.15
C THR A 95 11.32 45.78 -11.24
N HIS A 96 12.05 44.70 -10.97
CA HIS A 96 12.25 43.60 -11.93
C HIS A 96 12.10 42.24 -11.27
N SER A 97 11.89 41.22 -12.10
CA SER A 97 12.10 39.83 -11.76
C SER A 97 13.03 39.15 -12.78
N LEU A 98 13.61 38.00 -12.40
CA LEU A 98 14.36 37.17 -13.33
C LEU A 98 13.38 36.31 -14.13
N ARG A 99 13.27 36.57 -15.43
CA ARG A 99 12.52 35.72 -16.37
C ARG A 99 13.41 34.62 -16.93
N MET A 100 13.03 33.38 -16.68
CA MET A 100 13.59 32.15 -17.24
C MET A 100 12.65 31.61 -18.32
N SER A 101 13.10 31.57 -19.58
CA SER A 101 12.35 31.01 -20.73
C SER A 101 13.08 29.79 -21.28
N ILE A 102 12.37 28.67 -21.40
CA ILE A 102 12.93 27.36 -21.77
C ILE A 102 12.01 26.66 -22.78
N PRO A 103 12.51 26.11 -23.89
CA PRO A 103 11.70 25.26 -24.76
C PRO A 103 11.32 23.95 -24.05
N THR A 104 10.13 23.41 -24.32
CA THR A 104 9.61 22.22 -23.61
C THR A 104 10.27 20.91 -24.03
N LYS A 105 10.75 20.86 -25.28
CA LYS A 105 11.49 19.74 -25.87
C LYS A 105 12.60 20.26 -26.80
N LEU A 106 13.50 19.36 -27.20
CA LEU A 106 14.54 19.65 -28.17
C LEU A 106 14.11 19.17 -29.57
N ASP A 107 14.62 19.81 -30.62
CA ASP A 107 14.40 19.40 -32.01
C ASP A 107 15.30 18.22 -32.42
N ILE A 108 15.26 17.16 -31.61
CA ILE A 108 15.91 15.88 -31.83
C ILE A 108 14.97 14.77 -31.34
N PRO A 109 15.08 13.54 -31.87
CA PRO A 109 14.32 12.40 -31.36
C PRO A 109 14.52 12.22 -29.85
N GLY A 110 13.42 11.99 -29.12
CA GLY A 110 13.46 11.67 -27.71
C GLY A 110 14.27 10.38 -27.43
N PRO A 111 14.89 10.24 -26.24
CA PRO A 111 15.59 9.03 -25.86
C PRO A 111 14.70 7.78 -25.96
N LYS A 112 15.24 6.69 -26.52
CA LYS A 112 14.55 5.38 -26.59
C LYS A 112 14.15 4.82 -25.21
N SER A 113 14.77 5.31 -24.13
CA SER A 113 14.43 4.93 -22.75
C SER A 113 13.04 5.37 -22.30
N GLY A 114 12.38 6.24 -23.06
CA GLY A 114 11.08 6.81 -22.68
C GLY A 114 11.17 8.10 -21.86
N ARG A 115 12.36 8.44 -21.37
CA ARG A 115 12.62 9.68 -20.61
C ARG A 115 12.60 10.92 -21.51
N GLY A 116 12.44 12.09 -20.89
CA GLY A 116 12.47 13.41 -21.55
C GLY A 116 13.83 13.79 -22.12
N TRP A 117 13.91 14.96 -22.76
CA TRP A 117 15.06 15.41 -23.55
C TRP A 117 16.24 15.94 -22.71
N GLY A 118 16.08 16.07 -21.40
CA GLY A 118 17.11 16.59 -20.50
C GLY A 118 16.54 17.53 -19.46
N THR A 119 17.40 18.35 -18.86
CA THR A 119 17.01 19.38 -17.90
C THR A 119 17.68 20.70 -18.27
N ALA A 120 17.00 21.81 -18.04
CA ALA A 120 17.53 23.15 -18.31
C ALA A 120 17.03 24.13 -17.25
N GLY A 121 17.74 25.23 -17.04
CA GLY A 121 17.39 26.15 -15.97
C GLY A 121 18.42 27.23 -15.71
N VAL A 122 18.35 27.80 -14.52
CA VAL A 122 19.27 28.83 -14.03
C VAL A 122 19.88 28.42 -12.69
N ARG A 123 21.07 28.94 -12.39
CA ARG A 123 21.76 28.77 -11.11
C ARG A 123 22.18 30.10 -10.55
N ARG A 124 21.84 30.33 -9.28
CA ARG A 124 22.42 31.41 -8.48
C ARG A 124 23.75 30.95 -7.91
N GLN A 125 24.82 31.69 -8.19
CA GLN A 125 26.17 31.38 -7.70
C GLN A 125 26.44 32.05 -6.35
N PHE A 126 27.02 31.34 -5.39
CA PHE A 126 27.44 31.83 -4.08
C PHE A 126 28.92 31.56 -3.85
N ASN A 127 29.57 32.37 -3.02
CA ASN A 127 31.01 32.23 -2.74
C ASN A 127 31.29 31.35 -1.52
N GLY A 128 30.72 30.14 -1.48
CA GLY A 128 30.94 29.18 -0.38
C GLY A 128 30.36 29.67 0.95
N GLU A 129 29.11 30.13 0.95
CA GLU A 129 28.47 30.72 2.12
C GLU A 129 28.05 29.67 3.15
N ASP A 130 28.10 30.03 4.44
CA ASP A 130 27.62 29.20 5.54
C ASP A 130 26.19 29.59 5.92
N TRP A 131 25.24 28.71 5.61
CA TRP A 131 23.81 28.94 5.84
C TRP A 131 23.30 28.26 7.12
N ARG A 132 24.17 27.71 7.98
CA ARG A 132 23.74 26.90 9.15
C ARG A 132 22.92 27.68 10.17
N LYS A 133 23.01 29.01 10.21
CA LYS A 133 22.17 29.87 11.07
C LYS A 133 20.71 29.95 10.63
N SER A 134 20.44 29.59 9.38
CA SER A 134 19.11 29.54 8.77
C SER A 134 18.73 28.09 8.49
N ASN A 135 17.44 27.84 8.30
CA ASN A 135 16.91 26.49 8.06
C ASN A 135 15.75 26.46 7.06
N ARG A 136 15.46 27.56 6.37
CA ARG A 136 14.42 27.61 5.35
C ARG A 136 14.80 28.54 4.19
N LEU A 137 14.58 28.07 2.96
CA LEU A 137 14.56 28.91 1.76
C LEU A 137 13.13 29.43 1.53
N SER A 138 13.02 30.67 1.07
CA SER A 138 11.77 31.31 0.65
C SER A 138 12.00 32.01 -0.69
N LEU A 139 11.11 31.77 -1.65
CA LEU A 139 11.20 32.28 -3.02
C LEU A 139 9.81 32.52 -3.59
N TRP A 140 9.65 33.57 -4.40
CA TRP A 140 8.44 33.80 -5.17
C TRP A 140 8.63 33.40 -6.63
N ILE A 141 7.66 32.63 -7.17
CA ILE A 141 7.70 32.12 -8.54
C ILE A 141 6.36 32.38 -9.22
N TYR A 142 6.38 32.98 -10.41
CA TYR A 142 5.20 33.15 -11.27
C TYR A 142 5.40 32.36 -12.57
N PRO A 143 4.67 31.26 -12.80
CA PRO A 143 4.63 30.59 -14.09
C PRO A 143 3.75 31.35 -15.09
N ASP A 144 4.21 31.47 -16.33
CA ASP A 144 3.47 31.96 -17.50
C ASP A 144 3.64 30.94 -18.63
N CYS A 145 2.86 29.86 -18.53
CA CYS A 145 2.93 28.71 -19.42
C CYS A 145 1.55 28.46 -20.05
N PRO A 146 1.18 29.17 -21.14
CA PRO A 146 -0.14 29.05 -21.74
C PRO A 146 -0.48 27.61 -22.17
N GLY A 147 -1.67 27.14 -21.80
CA GLY A 147 -2.18 25.80 -22.15
C GLY A 147 -1.64 24.64 -21.31
N PHE A 148 -0.75 24.89 -20.34
CA PHE A 148 -0.24 23.85 -19.44
C PHE A 148 -1.26 23.55 -18.34
N TYR A 149 -1.55 22.27 -18.13
CA TYR A 149 -2.30 21.79 -16.97
C TYR A 149 -1.45 21.85 -15.70
N ILE A 150 -0.26 21.26 -15.75
CA ILE A 150 0.66 21.13 -14.61
C ILE A 150 1.92 21.96 -14.86
N ASN A 151 2.30 22.78 -13.87
CA ASN A 151 3.54 23.55 -13.88
C ASN A 151 4.38 23.13 -12.69
N TRP A 152 5.67 22.88 -12.95
CA TRP A 152 6.56 22.38 -11.92
C TRP A 152 8.01 22.76 -12.19
N LEU A 153 8.79 22.84 -11.11
CA LEU A 153 10.22 23.10 -11.13
C LEU A 153 10.91 22.24 -10.06
N GLU A 154 12.21 22.04 -10.20
CA GLU A 154 13.06 21.49 -9.15
C GLU A 154 13.98 22.58 -8.59
N LEU A 155 14.22 22.53 -7.28
CA LEU A 155 15.28 23.25 -6.60
C LEU A 155 16.38 22.26 -6.21
N ARG A 156 17.64 22.65 -6.40
CA ARG A 156 18.80 21.84 -6.03
C ARG A 156 19.91 22.69 -5.43
N ILE A 157 20.42 22.30 -4.27
CA ILE A 157 21.53 22.97 -3.59
C ILE A 157 22.83 22.25 -3.93
N TYR A 158 23.86 23.03 -4.25
CA TYR A 158 25.23 22.56 -4.39
C TYR A 158 26.10 23.17 -3.30
N ASN A 159 27.05 22.38 -2.78
CA ASN A 159 27.99 22.84 -1.78
C ASN A 159 29.41 22.33 -2.07
N ASP A 160 30.39 22.91 -1.38
CA ASP A 160 31.76 22.40 -1.32
C ASP A 160 32.16 22.04 0.13
N GLY A 161 31.15 21.71 0.94
CA GLY A 161 31.28 21.37 2.36
C GLY A 161 31.89 19.99 2.60
N VAL A 162 31.78 19.53 3.86
CA VAL A 162 32.22 18.19 4.29
C VAL A 162 31.45 17.10 3.53
N ASN A 163 30.13 17.17 3.57
CA ASN A 163 29.23 16.27 2.87
C ASN A 163 28.73 16.96 1.60
N LYS A 164 28.97 16.34 0.43
CA LYS A 164 28.69 16.97 -0.86
C LYS A 164 27.21 16.90 -1.22
N LEU A 165 26.70 18.01 -1.76
CA LEU A 165 25.35 18.11 -2.32
C LEU A 165 25.32 18.42 -3.82
N PRO A 166 24.27 17.95 -4.54
CA PRO A 166 23.22 17.06 -4.04
C PRO A 166 23.78 15.68 -3.66
N ALA A 167 23.15 15.03 -2.69
CA ALA A 167 23.53 13.67 -2.31
C ALA A 167 23.31 12.72 -3.49
N LEU A 168 23.99 11.57 -3.49
CA LEU A 168 23.79 10.54 -4.50
C LEU A 168 22.29 10.23 -4.68
N PHE A 169 21.83 10.16 -5.94
CA PHE A 169 20.43 9.96 -6.34
C PHE A 169 19.42 11.04 -5.91
N GLY A 170 19.89 12.23 -5.51
CA GLY A 170 18.99 13.31 -5.09
C GLY A 170 18.27 12.99 -3.78
N GLN A 171 18.86 12.14 -2.94
CA GLN A 171 18.31 11.75 -1.63
C GLN A 171 18.26 12.94 -0.64
N GLU A 172 19.19 13.88 -0.78
CA GLU A 172 19.22 15.14 -0.02
C GLU A 172 19.72 16.27 -0.92
N GLY A 173 19.25 17.49 -0.63
CA GLY A 173 19.64 18.70 -1.36
C GLY A 173 18.83 18.97 -2.62
N GLU A 174 17.71 18.27 -2.82
CA GLU A 174 16.79 18.46 -3.96
C GLU A 174 15.34 18.46 -3.49
N THR A 175 14.50 19.27 -4.13
CA THR A 175 13.03 19.22 -3.95
C THR A 175 12.29 19.63 -5.21
N SER A 176 11.18 18.97 -5.50
CA SER A 176 10.27 19.31 -6.59
C SER A 176 9.10 20.15 -6.09
N LEU A 177 8.66 21.08 -6.94
CA LEU A 177 7.65 22.08 -6.64
C LEU A 177 6.53 22.00 -7.66
N LEU A 178 5.29 21.94 -7.20
CA LEU A 178 4.11 22.20 -8.04
C LEU A 178 3.70 23.65 -7.90
N LEU A 179 3.38 24.28 -9.03
CA LEU A 179 3.13 25.71 -9.12
C LEU A 179 1.79 25.96 -9.81
N ARG A 180 1.05 26.94 -9.31
CA ARG A 180 -0.19 27.42 -9.94
C ARG A 180 0.18 28.43 -11.03
N ASN A 181 -0.37 28.23 -12.22
CA ASN A 181 -0.07 29.05 -13.40
C ASN A 181 -0.71 30.44 -13.28
N ASN A 182 -0.10 31.45 -13.87
CA ASN A 182 -0.60 32.83 -13.92
C ASN A 182 -0.86 33.48 -12.55
N GLU A 183 -0.13 33.06 -11.52
CA GLU A 183 -0.14 33.72 -10.22
C GLU A 183 1.21 33.55 -9.49
N TRP A 184 1.44 34.42 -8.50
CA TRP A 184 2.61 34.34 -7.65
C TRP A 184 2.47 33.20 -6.64
N ASN A 185 3.39 32.25 -6.70
CA ASN A 185 3.51 31.14 -5.77
C ASN A 185 4.58 31.50 -4.73
N HIS A 186 4.19 31.58 -3.45
CA HIS A 186 5.14 31.66 -2.36
C HIS A 186 5.65 30.25 -2.04
N VAL A 187 6.90 29.97 -2.38
CA VAL A 187 7.54 28.68 -2.16
C VAL A 187 8.42 28.77 -0.92
N VAL A 188 8.27 27.80 -0.03
CA VAL A 188 9.16 27.62 1.12
C VAL A 188 9.70 26.19 1.17
N TRP A 189 10.97 26.04 1.51
CA TRP A 189 11.61 24.74 1.68
C TRP A 189 12.49 24.74 2.92
N GLU A 190 12.11 23.94 3.92
CA GLU A 190 12.94 23.74 5.11
C GLU A 190 14.14 22.84 4.77
N ILE A 191 15.33 23.39 4.95
CA ILE A 191 16.63 22.81 4.60
C ILE A 191 17.45 22.49 5.86
N GLY A 192 16.79 22.32 7.00
CA GLY A 192 17.44 22.02 8.27
C GLY A 192 18.23 20.71 8.23
N ASN A 193 17.72 19.71 7.50
CA ASN A 193 18.35 18.41 7.25
C ASN A 193 19.47 18.44 6.21
N VAL A 194 19.54 19.50 5.40
CA VAL A 194 20.43 19.61 4.25
C VAL A 194 21.77 20.25 4.67
N GLU A 195 22.86 19.69 4.17
CA GLU A 195 24.24 20.10 4.44
C GLU A 195 24.58 21.45 3.80
N ARG A 196 24.80 22.47 4.62
CA ARG A 196 24.80 23.88 4.18
C ARG A 196 25.89 24.74 4.82
N ASP A 197 27.01 24.10 5.15
CA ASP A 197 28.20 24.73 5.73
C ASP A 197 29.04 25.52 4.71
N LYS A 198 28.96 25.17 3.42
CA LYS A 198 29.69 25.85 2.34
C LYS A 198 28.93 25.82 1.01
N VAL A 199 27.79 26.49 0.95
CA VAL A 199 26.89 26.52 -0.22
C VAL A 199 27.51 27.30 -1.37
N THR A 200 27.51 26.72 -2.57
CA THR A 200 28.14 27.28 -3.77
C THR A 200 27.13 27.65 -4.85
N SER A 201 25.98 26.98 -4.94
CA SER A 201 24.91 27.44 -5.82
C SER A 201 23.53 26.89 -5.45
N LEU A 202 22.49 27.60 -5.88
CA LEU A 202 21.10 27.13 -5.91
C LEU A 202 20.67 27.03 -7.38
N GLU A 203 20.32 25.82 -7.81
CA GLU A 203 19.78 25.51 -9.13
C GLU A 203 18.26 25.51 -9.11
N ILE A 204 17.66 26.11 -10.14
CA ILE A 204 16.22 26.11 -10.41
C ILE A 204 16.04 25.56 -11.81
N SER A 205 15.40 24.40 -11.93
CA SER A 205 15.42 23.63 -13.18
C SER A 205 14.06 23.12 -13.61
N TYR A 206 13.90 23.05 -14.93
CA TYR A 206 12.78 22.46 -15.64
C TYR A 206 13.23 21.19 -16.36
N TYR A 207 12.44 20.12 -16.26
CA TYR A 207 12.65 18.90 -17.00
C TYR A 207 11.96 18.98 -18.36
N LEU A 208 12.72 18.71 -19.42
CA LEU A 208 12.25 18.81 -20.80
C LEU A 208 11.36 17.60 -21.12
N SER A 209 10.11 17.61 -20.64
CA SER A 209 9.12 16.53 -20.86
C SER A 209 8.30 16.68 -22.13
N GLY A 210 8.48 17.75 -22.92
CA GLY A 210 7.52 18.11 -23.97
C GLY A 210 6.26 18.76 -23.41
N ASN A 211 5.24 18.91 -24.25
CA ASN A 211 4.00 19.62 -23.96
C ASN A 211 2.80 18.98 -24.68
N GLU A 212 1.60 19.24 -24.16
CA GLU A 212 0.34 18.86 -24.82
C GLU A 212 0.15 19.66 -26.13
N PRO A 213 -0.66 19.16 -27.09
CA PRO A 213 -0.91 19.86 -28.36
C PRO A 213 -1.40 21.31 -28.22
N GLU A 214 -2.19 21.59 -27.18
CA GLU A 214 -2.73 22.92 -26.88
C GLU A 214 -1.79 23.83 -26.06
N ALA A 215 -0.70 23.27 -25.52
CA ALA A 215 0.24 23.99 -24.68
C ALA A 215 1.34 24.66 -25.51
N SER A 216 1.89 25.77 -25.00
CA SER A 216 3.02 26.44 -25.61
C SER A 216 4.26 25.53 -25.66
N ASP A 217 5.07 25.69 -26.71
CA ASP A 217 6.38 25.05 -26.86
C ASP A 217 7.47 25.65 -25.95
N THR A 218 7.13 26.70 -25.20
CA THR A 218 8.04 27.44 -24.32
C THR A 218 7.40 27.61 -22.95
N ALA A 219 8.11 27.20 -21.91
CA ALA A 219 7.74 27.46 -20.52
C ALA A 219 8.45 28.75 -20.03
N ASN A 220 7.70 29.66 -19.42
CA ASN A 220 8.25 30.88 -18.81
C ASN A 220 8.00 30.87 -17.32
N TYR A 221 9.02 31.23 -16.54
CA TYR A 221 8.94 31.41 -15.11
C TYR A 221 9.59 32.73 -14.72
N TYR A 222 8.94 33.51 -13.88
CA TYR A 222 9.49 34.71 -13.27
C TYR A 222 9.83 34.42 -11.82
N LEU A 223 11.08 34.68 -11.44
CA LEU A 223 11.63 34.44 -10.11
C LEU A 223 11.88 35.77 -9.41
N ASP A 224 11.47 35.88 -8.16
CA ASP A 224 11.59 37.12 -7.37
C ASP A 224 11.82 36.80 -5.89
N HIS A 225 12.50 37.69 -5.18
CA HIS A 225 12.63 37.72 -3.73
C HIS A 225 13.08 36.38 -3.10
N LEU A 226 14.35 36.01 -3.35
CA LEU A 226 14.98 34.84 -2.77
C LEU A 226 15.61 35.19 -1.41
N GLU A 227 15.22 34.49 -0.36
CA GLU A 227 15.76 34.71 0.98
C GLU A 227 15.97 33.42 1.78
N LEU A 228 16.88 33.50 2.76
CA LEU A 228 17.00 32.55 3.85
C LEU A 228 16.20 33.03 5.04
N GLN A 229 15.58 32.09 5.71
CA GLN A 229 14.80 32.31 6.92
C GLN A 229 15.22 31.34 8.01
N ARG A 230 14.98 31.75 9.26
CA ARG A 230 15.04 30.87 10.44
C ARG A 230 13.64 30.70 11.00
N VAL A 231 13.20 29.44 11.12
CA VAL A 231 11.92 29.04 11.71
C VAL A 231 12.11 27.91 12.70
N ASP A 232 11.06 27.58 13.46
CA ASP A 232 10.98 26.31 14.18
C ASP A 232 10.82 25.16 13.17
N PRO A 233 11.79 24.24 13.01
CA PRO A 233 11.79 23.24 11.94
C PRO A 233 10.81 22.10 12.22
N ASP A 234 10.37 21.43 11.15
CA ASP A 234 9.60 20.18 11.27
C ASP A 234 10.37 19.05 11.97
N HIS A 235 9.63 18.19 12.67
CA HIS A 235 10.16 16.92 13.13
C HIS A 235 10.15 15.91 11.96
N ILE A 236 11.33 15.43 11.59
CA ILE A 236 11.55 14.68 10.34
C ILE A 236 12.25 13.34 10.53
N GLU A 237 12.72 13.02 11.75
CA GLU A 237 13.55 11.85 11.99
C GLU A 237 13.33 11.26 13.38
N GLY A 238 13.27 9.92 13.44
CA GLY A 238 13.26 9.14 14.66
C GLY A 238 11.89 8.61 15.08
N TRP A 239 11.91 7.67 16.02
CA TRP A 239 10.72 6.96 16.48
C TRP A 239 9.90 7.71 17.53
N ASN A 240 10.34 8.89 17.99
CA ASN A 240 9.59 9.70 18.96
C ASN A 240 8.51 10.50 18.23
N VAL A 241 7.33 10.63 18.82
CA VAL A 241 6.31 11.54 18.31
C VAL A 241 6.83 12.98 18.35
N TRP A 242 6.56 13.74 17.28
CA TRP A 242 6.84 15.16 17.19
C TRP A 242 6.48 15.86 18.51
N PRO A 243 7.44 16.53 19.16
CA PRO A 243 7.19 17.31 20.38
C PRO A 243 5.96 18.21 20.28
N GLY A 244 5.12 18.20 21.32
CA GLY A 244 3.90 19.00 21.38
C GLY A 244 2.73 18.47 20.53
N ARG A 245 2.82 17.23 20.02
CA ARG A 245 1.75 16.59 19.25
C ARG A 245 1.30 15.27 19.85
N ILE A 246 0.14 14.83 19.39
CA ILE A 246 -0.43 13.52 19.65
C ILE A 246 -0.51 12.83 18.29
N SER A 247 0.11 11.66 18.15
CA SER A 247 0.07 10.81 16.95
C SER A 247 -1.12 9.84 17.05
N TYR A 248 -2.02 9.88 16.08
CA TYR A 248 -3.26 9.09 16.01
C TYR A 248 -3.68 8.88 14.56
N SER A 249 -4.65 7.99 14.34
CA SER A 249 -5.26 7.80 13.02
C SER A 249 -6.10 9.02 12.64
N HIS A 250 -5.66 9.84 11.69
CA HIS A 250 -6.32 11.10 11.34
C HIS A 250 -7.73 10.89 10.76
N THR A 251 -7.92 9.83 9.97
CA THR A 251 -9.25 9.44 9.46
C THR A 251 -10.15 8.92 10.58
N GLY A 252 -9.60 8.07 11.45
CA GLY A 252 -10.35 7.49 12.56
C GLY A 252 -10.13 6.00 12.81
N TYR A 253 -11.04 5.40 13.57
CA TYR A 253 -10.97 4.00 14.03
C TYR A 253 -12.30 3.28 13.84
N LEU A 254 -12.27 1.99 13.47
CA LEU A 254 -13.48 1.19 13.49
C LEU A 254 -14.02 1.05 14.92
N SER A 255 -15.35 1.07 15.09
CA SER A 255 -15.99 0.97 16.40
C SER A 255 -15.44 -0.17 17.26
N GLY A 256 -15.24 -1.35 16.66
CA GLY A 256 -14.75 -2.57 17.33
C GLY A 256 -13.22 -2.65 17.48
N ALA A 257 -12.47 -1.88 16.70
CA ALA A 257 -11.02 -1.97 16.66
C ALA A 257 -10.34 -1.37 17.92
N PRO A 258 -9.11 -1.80 18.23
CA PRO A 258 -8.25 -1.10 19.18
C PRO A 258 -8.01 0.35 18.76
N LYS A 259 -8.00 1.27 19.73
CA LYS A 259 -7.85 2.70 19.45
C LYS A 259 -6.80 3.28 20.37
N LYS A 260 -5.68 3.66 19.77
CA LYS A 260 -4.49 4.10 20.49
C LYS A 260 -3.94 5.36 19.85
N ALA A 261 -3.63 6.34 20.69
CA ALA A 261 -2.83 7.50 20.34
C ALA A 261 -1.54 7.51 21.16
N ILE A 262 -0.49 8.09 20.59
CA ILE A 262 0.87 8.04 21.11
C ILE A 262 1.39 9.47 21.24
N ALA A 263 2.10 9.78 22.31
CA ALA A 263 2.82 11.03 22.46
C ALA A 263 4.15 10.82 23.21
N ASN A 264 4.97 11.86 23.23
CA ASN A 264 6.20 11.91 24.01
C ASN A 264 6.27 13.23 24.77
N GLY A 265 6.65 13.19 26.05
CA GLY A 265 6.96 14.38 26.84
C GLY A 265 5.78 15.30 27.18
N LEU A 266 4.53 14.83 27.09
CA LEU A 266 3.37 15.60 27.56
C LEU A 266 3.41 15.78 29.07
N ASP A 267 3.21 17.00 29.54
CA ASP A 267 3.05 17.34 30.96
C ASP A 267 1.61 17.04 31.42
N ALA A 268 1.28 15.77 31.54
CA ALA A 268 -0.01 15.30 32.02
C ALA A 268 0.04 13.91 32.65
N GLU A 269 -0.83 13.69 33.63
CA GLU A 269 -1.09 12.37 34.22
C GLU A 269 -2.23 11.62 33.53
N ARG A 270 -3.11 12.35 32.84
CA ARG A 270 -4.35 11.82 32.24
C ARG A 270 -4.60 12.43 30.87
N PHE A 271 -5.35 11.70 30.05
CA PHE A 271 -5.93 12.21 28.82
C PHE A 271 -7.46 12.15 28.89
N ARG A 272 -8.10 12.90 27.99
CA ARG A 272 -9.54 12.92 27.77
C ARG A 272 -9.84 12.62 26.30
N VAL A 273 -10.96 11.95 26.06
CA VAL A 273 -11.58 11.90 24.74
C VAL A 273 -12.89 12.66 24.84
N ILE A 274 -13.08 13.60 23.93
CA ILE A 274 -14.18 14.55 23.91
C ILE A 274 -14.98 14.29 22.63
N ASP A 275 -16.28 14.10 22.76
CA ASP A 275 -17.18 14.08 21.61
C ASP A 275 -17.29 15.51 21.06
N GLU A 276 -16.93 15.70 19.79
CA GLU A 276 -16.84 17.03 19.19
C GLU A 276 -18.22 17.70 19.06
N GLN A 277 -19.27 16.92 18.81
CA GLN A 277 -20.61 17.44 18.56
C GLN A 277 -21.25 17.98 19.84
N THR A 278 -21.06 17.28 20.95
CA THR A 278 -21.65 17.61 22.24
C THR A 278 -20.71 18.44 23.13
N GLY A 279 -19.41 18.37 22.90
CA GLY A 279 -18.38 18.92 23.78
C GLY A 279 -18.18 18.14 25.09
N GLU A 280 -18.86 17.00 25.25
CA GLU A 280 -18.78 16.18 26.45
C GLU A 280 -17.52 15.32 26.49
N THR A 281 -16.88 15.22 27.65
CA THR A 281 -15.81 14.25 27.88
C THR A 281 -16.41 12.87 28.06
N VAL A 282 -16.34 12.03 27.02
CA VAL A 282 -16.85 10.65 27.04
C VAL A 282 -15.92 9.67 27.73
N LEU A 283 -14.62 10.02 27.83
CA LEU A 283 -13.62 9.20 28.50
C LEU A 283 -12.55 10.07 29.16
N SER A 284 -12.09 9.66 30.35
CA SER A 284 -10.86 10.17 30.95
C SER A 284 -10.10 9.01 31.59
N LYS A 285 -8.82 8.86 31.24
CA LYS A 285 -7.95 7.79 31.76
C LYS A 285 -6.53 8.28 32.03
N PRO A 286 -5.78 7.59 32.90
CA PRO A 286 -4.34 7.84 33.06
C PRO A 286 -3.59 7.63 31.74
N LEU A 287 -2.58 8.46 31.51
CA LEU A 287 -1.59 8.20 30.46
C LEU A 287 -0.73 7.00 30.86
N GLN A 288 -0.59 6.04 29.96
CA GLN A 288 0.24 4.86 30.20
C GLN A 288 1.66 5.12 29.68
N THR A 289 2.66 5.00 30.55
CA THR A 289 4.06 5.05 30.10
C THR A 289 4.49 3.68 29.61
N VAL A 290 4.87 3.57 28.34
CA VAL A 290 5.36 2.34 27.71
C VAL A 290 6.83 2.52 27.36
N ARG A 291 7.69 1.61 27.81
CA ARG A 291 9.12 1.57 27.47
C ARG A 291 9.37 0.41 26.53
N THR A 292 9.93 0.70 25.36
CA THR A 292 10.34 -0.29 24.35
C THR A 292 11.80 -0.07 24.00
N HIS A 293 12.36 -0.90 23.12
CA HIS A 293 13.73 -0.67 22.64
C HIS A 293 13.84 0.57 21.74
N LEU A 294 12.71 1.05 21.19
CA LEU A 294 12.65 2.27 20.37
C LEU A 294 12.64 3.56 21.20
N GLY A 295 12.19 3.50 22.46
CA GLY A 295 12.07 4.69 23.31
C GLY A 295 11.05 4.55 24.43
N THR A 296 10.71 5.70 25.04
CA THR A 296 9.68 5.80 26.09
C THR A 296 8.53 6.66 25.58
N TYR A 297 7.32 6.10 25.60
CA TYR A 297 6.11 6.69 25.03
C TYR A 297 5.02 6.88 26.08
N GLN A 298 4.14 7.83 25.84
CA GLN A 298 2.87 8.00 26.54
C GLN A 298 1.73 7.52 25.65
N LEU A 299 1.08 6.44 26.07
CA LEU A 299 0.01 5.77 25.34
C LEU A 299 -1.36 6.19 25.90
N MET A 300 -2.27 6.50 24.99
CA MET A 300 -3.66 6.83 25.22
C MET A 300 -4.53 5.75 24.59
N ASP A 301 -4.98 4.78 25.39
CA ASP A 301 -5.87 3.70 24.93
C ASP A 301 -7.33 4.01 25.29
N PHE A 302 -8.13 4.24 24.25
CA PHE A 302 -9.55 4.56 24.33
C PHE A 302 -10.40 3.54 23.56
N SER A 303 -9.94 2.30 23.51
CA SER A 303 -10.59 1.22 22.76
C SER A 303 -12.04 0.95 23.19
N GLU A 304 -12.40 1.26 24.43
CA GLU A 304 -13.75 1.10 24.99
C GLU A 304 -14.81 2.02 24.38
N ILE A 305 -14.42 3.09 23.69
CA ILE A 305 -15.37 3.96 22.99
C ILE A 305 -15.85 3.23 21.72
N ARG A 306 -17.15 2.96 21.65
CA ARG A 306 -17.78 2.23 20.53
C ARG A 306 -18.70 3.10 19.68
N ASP A 307 -19.22 4.18 20.25
CA ASP A 307 -20.28 4.97 19.63
C ASP A 307 -19.76 5.77 18.45
N ALA A 308 -20.57 5.79 17.39
CA ALA A 308 -20.21 6.46 16.17
C ALA A 308 -20.36 7.98 16.33
N SER A 309 -19.24 8.70 16.26
CA SER A 309 -19.19 10.16 16.33
C SER A 309 -17.82 10.66 15.85
N THR A 310 -17.62 11.98 15.92
CA THR A 310 -16.32 12.61 15.75
C THR A 310 -15.77 13.00 17.12
N TYR A 311 -14.49 12.73 17.36
CA TYR A 311 -13.85 12.89 18.66
C TYR A 311 -12.56 13.70 18.58
N ILE A 312 -12.18 14.27 19.72
CA ILE A 312 -10.91 14.96 19.96
C ILE A 312 -10.22 14.33 21.18
N ILE A 313 -8.91 14.16 21.13
CA ILE A 313 -8.08 13.78 22.28
C ILE A 313 -7.47 15.05 22.89
N ASP A 314 -7.51 15.16 24.21
CA ASP A 314 -6.95 16.28 24.98
C ASP A 314 -6.05 15.76 26.11
N ALA A 315 -4.78 16.18 26.11
CA ALA A 315 -3.78 15.80 27.12
C ALA A 315 -2.68 16.85 27.24
N GLY A 316 -2.36 17.29 28.47
CA GLY A 316 -1.22 18.20 28.72
C GLY A 316 -1.32 19.56 28.01
N GLY A 317 -2.55 20.05 27.78
CA GLY A 317 -2.78 21.28 27.00
C GLY A 317 -2.70 21.11 25.49
N ILE A 318 -2.39 19.91 24.99
CA ILE A 318 -2.38 19.56 23.57
C ILE A 318 -3.71 18.93 23.19
N ARG A 319 -4.26 19.31 22.03
CA ARG A 319 -5.46 18.72 21.44
C ARG A 319 -5.14 18.13 20.07
N SER A 320 -5.71 16.97 19.78
CA SER A 320 -5.74 16.44 18.41
C SER A 320 -6.68 17.26 17.53
N HIS A 321 -6.56 17.12 16.21
CA HIS A 321 -7.68 17.47 15.33
C HIS A 321 -8.79 16.40 15.45
N PRO A 322 -10.01 16.70 14.97
CA PRO A 322 -11.12 15.77 14.99
C PRO A 322 -10.86 14.50 14.17
N PHE A 323 -11.31 13.34 14.66
CA PHE A 323 -11.26 12.05 13.94
C PHE A 323 -12.52 11.22 14.21
N ALA A 324 -12.87 10.32 13.30
CA ALA A 324 -14.07 9.51 13.43
C ALA A 324 -13.84 8.24 14.27
N ILE A 325 -14.87 7.81 15.00
CA ILE A 325 -15.03 6.40 15.38
C ILE A 325 -16.33 5.93 14.75
N GLY A 326 -16.34 4.78 14.08
CA GLY A 326 -17.57 4.29 13.43
C GLY A 326 -17.40 3.04 12.58
N PRO A 327 -18.47 2.54 11.95
CA PRO A 327 -18.41 1.35 11.11
C PRO A 327 -17.77 1.59 9.74
N ASN A 328 -17.77 2.83 9.23
CA ASN A 328 -17.42 3.16 7.85
C ASN A 328 -16.27 4.16 7.72
N VAL A 329 -15.34 4.20 8.69
CA VAL A 329 -14.26 5.21 8.74
C VAL A 329 -13.39 5.21 7.48
N TRP A 330 -13.19 4.04 6.86
CA TRP A 330 -12.33 3.90 5.68
C TRP A 330 -13.02 4.28 4.37
N ARG A 331 -14.35 4.39 4.34
CA ARG A 331 -15.12 4.57 3.09
C ARG A 331 -14.62 5.75 2.25
N ASN A 332 -14.34 6.89 2.89
CA ASN A 332 -13.86 8.07 2.18
C ASN A 332 -12.47 7.86 1.58
N THR A 333 -11.58 7.14 2.26
CA THR A 333 -10.25 6.82 1.75
C THR A 333 -10.30 5.93 0.50
N ILE A 334 -11.31 5.05 0.39
CA ILE A 334 -11.55 4.25 -0.82
C ILE A 334 -11.94 5.15 -1.98
N LEU A 335 -12.89 6.06 -1.76
CA LEU A 335 -13.33 7.00 -2.80
C LEU A 335 -12.19 7.92 -3.26
N LYS A 336 -11.30 8.32 -2.35
CA LYS A 336 -10.10 9.09 -2.68
C LYS A 336 -9.10 8.25 -3.46
N ALA A 337 -8.82 7.01 -3.07
CA ALA A 337 -7.96 6.12 -3.85
C ALA A 337 -8.51 5.89 -5.28
N LEU A 338 -9.83 5.70 -5.43
CA LEU A 338 -10.48 5.64 -6.74
C LEU A 338 -10.39 6.98 -7.50
N ASN A 339 -10.39 8.11 -6.81
CA ASN A 339 -10.15 9.41 -7.42
C ASN A 339 -8.73 9.54 -7.95
N PHE A 340 -7.73 9.02 -7.24
CA PHE A 340 -6.36 8.93 -7.74
C PHE A 340 -6.30 8.12 -9.04
N PHE A 341 -6.90 6.92 -9.10
CA PHE A 341 -6.99 6.16 -10.36
C PHE A 341 -7.75 6.92 -11.44
N TYR A 342 -8.86 7.58 -11.11
CA TYR A 342 -9.59 8.42 -12.07
C TYR A 342 -8.70 9.52 -12.67
N MET A 343 -7.88 10.19 -11.85
CA MET A 343 -6.97 11.24 -12.29
C MET A 343 -5.80 10.71 -13.12
N GLU A 344 -5.43 9.45 -12.96
CA GLU A 344 -4.37 8.79 -13.73
C GLU A 344 -4.86 8.06 -14.98
N ARG A 345 -6.15 8.17 -15.36
CA ARG A 345 -6.71 7.48 -16.53
C ARG A 345 -6.04 7.95 -17.83
N CYS A 346 -5.14 7.13 -18.36
CA CYS A 346 -4.46 7.42 -19.62
C CYS A 346 -5.42 7.32 -20.81
N GLY A 347 -5.32 8.22 -21.78
CA GLY A 347 -6.17 8.20 -22.98
C GLY A 347 -7.59 8.72 -22.76
N MET A 348 -7.87 9.29 -21.58
CA MET A 348 -9.07 10.08 -21.28
C MET A 348 -8.65 11.51 -20.93
N ALA A 349 -9.41 12.52 -21.36
CA ALA A 349 -9.20 13.87 -20.86
C ALA A 349 -9.74 13.96 -19.42
N ILE A 350 -8.93 14.48 -18.50
CA ILE A 350 -9.29 14.66 -17.10
C ILE A 350 -9.26 16.16 -16.78
N PRO A 351 -10.40 16.77 -16.41
CA PRO A 351 -10.48 18.21 -16.16
C PRO A 351 -9.41 18.69 -15.17
N GLY A 352 -8.60 19.66 -15.61
CA GLY A 352 -7.55 20.28 -14.80
C GLY A 352 -6.30 19.45 -14.56
N VAL A 353 -6.19 18.23 -15.12
CA VAL A 353 -5.05 17.32 -14.92
C VAL A 353 -4.28 17.08 -16.22
N HIS A 354 -4.95 16.55 -17.25
CA HIS A 354 -4.35 16.30 -18.57
C HIS A 354 -5.40 16.12 -19.68
N GLY A 355 -4.96 16.28 -20.94
CA GLY A 355 -5.77 15.96 -22.14
C GLY A 355 -5.77 14.46 -22.48
N VAL A 356 -6.15 14.11 -23.71
CA VAL A 356 -6.10 12.71 -24.20
C VAL A 356 -4.65 12.36 -24.56
N CYS A 357 -3.94 11.69 -23.66
CA CYS A 357 -2.54 11.30 -23.82
C CYS A 357 -2.34 9.97 -24.60
N HIS A 358 -1.09 9.72 -25.02
CA HIS A 358 -0.56 8.46 -25.58
C HIS A 358 -1.25 7.91 -26.84
N ARG A 359 -1.85 8.79 -27.66
CA ARG A 359 -2.49 8.39 -28.94
C ARG A 359 -1.51 7.84 -29.97
N ASP A 360 -0.23 8.10 -29.78
CA ASP A 360 0.93 7.72 -30.60
C ASP A 360 1.87 6.74 -29.89
N TRP A 361 1.56 6.31 -28.66
CA TRP A 361 2.33 5.26 -28.02
C TRP A 361 1.89 3.91 -28.56
N THR A 362 2.82 3.21 -29.21
CA THR A 362 2.52 1.94 -29.87
C THR A 362 3.29 0.76 -29.27
N CYS A 363 2.73 -0.43 -29.42
CA CYS A 363 3.41 -1.70 -29.15
C CYS A 363 3.45 -2.52 -30.44
N ILE A 364 4.60 -3.14 -30.74
CA ILE A 364 4.80 -3.96 -31.94
C ILE A 364 4.95 -5.45 -31.61
N HIS A 365 4.40 -6.30 -32.47
CA HIS A 365 4.65 -7.73 -32.53
C HIS A 365 4.70 -8.19 -33.99
N GLY A 366 5.87 -8.61 -34.48
CA GLY A 366 6.07 -8.91 -35.89
C GLY A 366 5.71 -7.70 -36.78
N ASP A 367 4.86 -7.93 -37.77
CA ASP A 367 4.34 -6.88 -38.67
C ASP A 367 3.11 -6.16 -38.10
N GLN A 368 2.62 -6.56 -36.92
CA GLN A 368 1.46 -5.96 -36.27
C GLN A 368 1.87 -4.84 -35.30
N LYS A 369 0.98 -3.86 -35.15
CA LYS A 369 1.14 -2.73 -34.25
C LYS A 369 -0.21 -2.35 -33.64
N ILE A 370 -0.21 -2.06 -32.34
CA ILE A 370 -1.37 -1.54 -31.60
C ILE A 370 -1.02 -0.23 -30.92
N VAL A 371 -2.00 0.65 -30.71
CA VAL A 371 -1.89 1.83 -29.85
C VAL A 371 -2.27 1.43 -28.43
N ILE A 372 -1.50 1.84 -27.42
CA ILE A 372 -1.60 1.31 -26.06
C ILE A 372 -2.12 2.32 -25.01
N ASN A 373 -2.76 3.42 -25.42
CA ASN A 373 -3.47 4.30 -24.47
C ASN A 373 -4.67 3.60 -23.78
N GLY A 374 -5.12 4.12 -22.64
CA GLY A 374 -6.10 3.47 -21.74
C GLY A 374 -5.42 3.05 -20.44
N GLY A 375 -6.14 2.43 -19.49
CA GLY A 375 -5.54 2.03 -18.21
C GLY A 375 -5.10 3.25 -17.40
N TRP A 376 -4.03 3.12 -16.61
CA TRP A 376 -3.55 4.20 -15.75
C TRP A 376 -2.07 4.51 -15.98
N HIS A 377 -1.65 5.75 -15.72
CA HIS A 377 -0.25 6.00 -15.43
C HIS A 377 0.12 5.41 -14.07
N ASP A 378 1.39 5.03 -13.92
CA ASP A 378 1.83 4.18 -12.83
C ASP A 378 2.38 4.96 -11.63
N ALA A 379 2.89 6.17 -11.85
CA ALA A 379 3.66 6.93 -10.87
C ALA A 379 3.54 8.44 -11.11
N GLY A 380 4.49 9.23 -10.58
CA GLY A 380 4.61 10.67 -10.88
C GLY A 380 4.99 10.99 -12.33
N ASP A 381 5.15 9.96 -13.17
CA ASP A 381 5.36 10.04 -14.61
C ASP A 381 4.22 9.37 -15.40
N LEU A 382 4.38 9.26 -16.73
CA LEU A 382 3.33 8.76 -17.64
C LEU A 382 3.54 7.28 -17.99
N THR A 383 4.34 6.53 -17.22
CA THR A 383 4.61 5.10 -17.43
C THR A 383 3.34 4.27 -17.29
N GLN A 384 3.23 3.17 -18.05
CA GLN A 384 2.10 2.23 -17.95
C GLN A 384 2.61 0.80 -17.82
N GLY A 385 1.98 -0.01 -16.96
CA GLY A 385 2.38 -1.38 -16.68
C GLY A 385 1.20 -2.36 -16.65
N LEU A 386 1.37 -3.53 -17.26
CA LEU A 386 0.37 -4.59 -17.23
C LEU A 386 0.18 -5.14 -15.82
N GLY A 387 1.28 -5.43 -15.12
CA GLY A 387 1.24 -5.91 -13.74
C GLY A 387 0.39 -5.00 -12.85
N ASN A 388 0.70 -3.70 -12.83
CA ASN A 388 0.01 -2.75 -11.95
C ASN A 388 -1.46 -2.56 -12.34
N THR A 389 -1.78 -2.46 -13.63
CA THR A 389 -3.17 -2.32 -14.09
C THR A 389 -3.98 -3.59 -13.79
N ALA A 390 -3.45 -4.77 -14.08
CA ALA A 390 -4.15 -6.04 -13.83
C ALA A 390 -4.33 -6.32 -12.33
N GLU A 391 -3.32 -6.04 -11.51
CA GLU A 391 -3.40 -6.15 -10.05
C GLU A 391 -4.43 -5.15 -9.46
N ALA A 392 -4.48 -3.91 -9.98
CA ALA A 392 -5.50 -2.92 -9.59
C ALA A 392 -6.92 -3.42 -9.94
N VAL A 393 -7.11 -3.91 -11.16
CA VAL A 393 -8.39 -4.49 -11.62
C VAL A 393 -8.82 -5.66 -10.72
N TYR A 394 -7.89 -6.57 -10.40
CA TYR A 394 -8.16 -7.68 -9.50
C TYR A 394 -8.57 -7.20 -8.11
N ALA A 395 -7.83 -6.25 -7.53
CA ALA A 395 -8.12 -5.68 -6.21
C ALA A 395 -9.51 -5.01 -6.18
N MET A 396 -9.85 -4.23 -7.21
CA MET A 396 -11.14 -3.55 -7.32
C MET A 396 -12.29 -4.53 -7.51
N PHE A 397 -12.19 -5.52 -8.41
CA PHE A 397 -13.23 -6.54 -8.55
C PHE A 397 -13.38 -7.41 -7.29
N SER A 398 -12.28 -7.70 -6.58
CA SER A 398 -12.32 -8.42 -5.30
C SER A 398 -13.05 -7.62 -4.21
N LEU A 399 -12.85 -6.29 -4.17
CA LEU A 399 -13.61 -5.40 -3.29
C LEU A 399 -15.09 -5.30 -3.73
N ALA A 400 -15.36 -5.22 -5.04
CA ALA A 400 -16.72 -5.17 -5.57
C ALA A 400 -17.51 -6.45 -5.27
N GLU A 401 -16.88 -7.63 -5.34
CA GLU A 401 -17.51 -8.90 -4.98
C GLU A 401 -17.96 -8.89 -3.52
N TYR A 402 -17.11 -8.37 -2.63
CA TYR A 402 -17.41 -8.19 -1.22
C TYR A 402 -18.59 -7.22 -1.02
N LEU A 403 -18.58 -6.06 -1.69
CA LEU A 403 -19.65 -5.06 -1.58
C LEU A 403 -20.99 -5.61 -2.13
N GLN A 404 -20.96 -6.33 -3.25
CA GLN A 404 -22.13 -6.98 -3.84
C GLN A 404 -22.75 -7.99 -2.87
N TYR A 405 -21.93 -8.82 -2.23
CA TYR A 405 -22.44 -9.80 -1.26
C TYR A 405 -23.12 -9.13 -0.04
N ARG A 406 -22.59 -7.99 0.39
CA ARG A 406 -23.14 -7.28 1.55
C ARG A 406 -24.45 -6.57 1.23
N ASP A 407 -24.51 -5.95 0.06
CA ASP A 407 -25.64 -5.18 -0.45
C ASP A 407 -26.04 -4.04 0.50
N ASP A 408 -25.05 -3.30 1.01
CA ASP A 408 -25.24 -2.20 1.98
C ASP A 408 -24.57 -0.86 1.59
N ASP A 409 -23.78 -0.81 0.51
CA ASP A 409 -23.19 0.41 -0.04
C ASP A 409 -23.13 0.37 -1.58
N PRO A 410 -24.30 0.41 -2.26
CA PRO A 410 -24.38 0.33 -3.72
C PRO A 410 -23.62 1.46 -4.43
N ASP A 411 -23.58 2.66 -3.84
CA ASP A 411 -22.84 3.79 -4.40
C ASP A 411 -21.33 3.52 -4.47
N LEU A 412 -20.75 2.93 -3.43
CA LEU A 412 -19.35 2.54 -3.45
C LEU A 412 -19.11 1.38 -4.43
N TYR A 413 -20.02 0.40 -4.46
CA TYR A 413 -19.95 -0.71 -5.42
C TYR A 413 -19.89 -0.21 -6.86
N ASP A 414 -20.79 0.71 -7.24
CA ASP A 414 -20.83 1.26 -8.60
C ASP A 414 -19.54 2.02 -8.94
N ARG A 415 -19.00 2.80 -7.99
CA ARG A 415 -17.72 3.52 -8.17
C ARG A 415 -16.52 2.59 -8.32
N VAL A 416 -16.47 1.48 -7.57
CA VAL A 416 -15.41 0.47 -7.71
C VAL A 416 -15.55 -0.27 -9.04
N MET A 417 -16.77 -0.63 -9.43
CA MET A 417 -17.04 -1.31 -10.70
C MET A 417 -16.72 -0.43 -11.92
N GLU A 418 -16.98 0.87 -11.84
CA GLU A 418 -16.63 1.85 -12.89
C GLU A 418 -15.11 1.83 -13.16
N GLU A 419 -14.31 1.97 -12.11
CA GLU A 419 -12.84 2.01 -12.24
C GLU A 419 -12.26 0.64 -12.63
N ALA A 420 -12.80 -0.46 -12.07
CA ALA A 420 -12.36 -1.82 -12.43
C ALA A 420 -12.57 -2.12 -13.93
N ARG A 421 -13.71 -1.70 -14.49
CA ARG A 421 -14.02 -1.88 -15.92
C ARG A 421 -13.08 -1.06 -16.82
N TRP A 422 -12.70 0.15 -16.38
CA TRP A 422 -11.73 0.99 -17.11
C TRP A 422 -10.39 0.28 -17.29
N GLY A 423 -9.83 -0.27 -16.20
CA GLY A 423 -8.58 -1.02 -16.28
C GLY A 423 -8.71 -2.32 -17.08
N LEU A 424 -9.83 -3.04 -16.92
CA LEU A 424 -10.07 -4.30 -17.64
C LEU A 424 -10.05 -4.11 -19.16
N ASP A 425 -10.64 -3.03 -19.67
CA ASP A 425 -10.62 -2.71 -21.11
C ASP A 425 -9.17 -2.61 -21.63
N TRP A 426 -8.28 -1.99 -20.86
CA TRP A 426 -6.88 -1.85 -21.23
C TRP A 426 -6.08 -3.15 -21.13
N VAL A 427 -6.34 -3.98 -20.10
CA VAL A 427 -5.75 -5.32 -19.99
C VAL A 427 -6.06 -6.14 -21.25
N MET A 428 -7.30 -6.11 -21.73
CA MET A 428 -7.70 -6.82 -22.94
C MET A 428 -7.11 -6.21 -24.22
N LYS A 429 -7.14 -4.89 -24.34
CA LYS A 429 -6.67 -4.14 -25.51
C LYS A 429 -5.18 -4.35 -25.79
N THR A 430 -4.38 -4.62 -24.77
CA THR A 430 -2.91 -4.71 -24.87
C THR A 430 -2.39 -6.10 -25.28
N SER A 431 -3.28 -7.03 -25.63
CA SER A 431 -2.97 -8.37 -26.10
C SER A 431 -3.05 -8.51 -27.62
N PHE A 432 -2.11 -9.27 -28.22
CA PHE A 432 -2.17 -9.71 -29.62
C PHE A 432 -2.89 -11.05 -29.81
N ARG A 433 -3.32 -11.70 -28.71
CA ARG A 433 -4.03 -13.00 -28.68
C ARG A 433 -3.28 -14.20 -29.28
N ASP A 434 -1.96 -14.09 -29.41
CA ASP A 434 -1.05 -15.15 -29.87
C ASP A 434 0.05 -15.47 -28.84
N GLY A 435 -0.20 -15.10 -27.58
CA GLY A 435 0.77 -15.22 -26.48
C GLY A 435 1.69 -14.01 -26.35
N TYR A 436 1.52 -12.94 -27.13
CA TYR A 436 2.29 -11.70 -26.97
C TYR A 436 1.40 -10.53 -26.55
N ARG A 437 1.93 -9.70 -25.65
CA ARG A 437 1.24 -8.49 -25.15
C ARG A 437 2.21 -7.42 -24.69
N ASN A 438 1.71 -6.20 -24.50
CA ASN A 438 2.48 -5.13 -23.89
C ASN A 438 2.60 -5.37 -22.37
N GLY A 439 3.75 -5.84 -21.89
CA GLY A 439 3.99 -6.04 -20.44
C GLY A 439 4.22 -4.75 -19.64
N GLY A 440 4.60 -3.67 -20.31
CA GLY A 440 4.81 -2.36 -19.71
C GLY A 440 5.77 -1.49 -20.50
N SER A 441 5.60 -0.18 -20.38
CA SER A 441 6.30 0.83 -21.17
C SER A 441 6.56 2.07 -20.32
N ILE A 442 7.80 2.58 -20.33
CA ILE A 442 8.22 3.76 -19.57
C ILE A 442 8.00 5.02 -20.40
N SER A 443 7.38 6.05 -19.81
CA SER A 443 7.29 7.38 -20.42
C SER A 443 7.33 8.48 -19.37
N SER A 444 8.18 9.47 -19.61
CA SER A 444 8.13 10.77 -18.92
C SER A 444 7.97 11.91 -19.93
N ARG A 445 7.36 11.61 -21.09
CA ARG A 445 7.19 12.50 -22.23
C ARG A 445 5.71 12.75 -22.51
N ARG A 446 5.34 14.04 -22.60
CA ARG A 446 4.11 14.48 -23.23
C ARG A 446 4.33 14.49 -24.75
N THR A 447 3.43 13.85 -25.48
CA THR A 447 3.48 13.72 -26.93
C THR A 447 2.34 14.49 -27.58
N ASN A 448 2.46 14.79 -28.87
CA ASN A 448 1.40 15.50 -29.59
C ASN A 448 0.27 14.57 -30.09
N GLY A 449 0.45 13.25 -29.99
CA GLY A 449 -0.49 12.25 -30.49
C GLY A 449 -0.39 11.98 -31.99
N ILE A 450 0.71 12.37 -32.64
CA ILE A 450 0.93 12.23 -34.08
C ILE A 450 2.05 11.22 -34.32
N ILE A 451 1.67 10.03 -34.78
CA ILE A 451 2.62 8.99 -35.15
C ILE A 451 3.49 9.45 -36.33
N GLY A 452 4.80 9.30 -36.18
CA GLY A 452 5.80 9.49 -37.23
C GLY A 452 6.79 10.65 -36.99
N ASP A 453 6.78 11.26 -35.80
CA ASP A 453 7.68 12.36 -35.46
C ASP A 453 8.68 12.04 -34.34
N ASN A 454 9.34 13.08 -33.81
CA ASN A 454 10.46 12.97 -32.86
C ASN A 454 10.04 12.61 -31.42
N ASP A 455 8.74 12.66 -31.08
CA ASP A 455 8.26 12.33 -29.73
C ASP A 455 7.62 10.94 -29.57
N ASP A 456 7.48 10.19 -30.66
CA ASP A 456 6.98 8.81 -30.69
C ASP A 456 7.65 7.87 -29.65
N LEU A 457 6.83 6.97 -29.10
CA LEU A 457 7.28 5.81 -28.32
C LEU A 457 6.75 4.52 -28.93
N THR A 458 7.64 3.52 -29.04
CA THR A 458 7.25 2.16 -29.46
C THR A 458 7.84 1.14 -28.50
N SER A 459 7.00 0.37 -27.84
CA SER A 459 7.39 -0.82 -27.06
C SER A 459 7.31 -2.09 -27.92
N THR A 460 7.91 -3.17 -27.41
CA THR A 460 7.86 -4.49 -28.06
C THR A 460 7.10 -5.45 -27.17
N ALA A 461 6.15 -6.17 -27.76
CA ALA A 461 5.35 -7.15 -27.05
C ALA A 461 6.22 -8.30 -26.52
N ARG A 462 5.83 -8.86 -25.38
CA ARG A 462 6.52 -9.97 -24.71
C ARG A 462 5.53 -11.10 -24.45
N ASN A 463 6.07 -12.31 -24.35
CA ASN A 463 5.38 -13.49 -23.85
C ASN A 463 6.01 -13.84 -22.50
N SER A 464 5.34 -13.48 -21.41
CA SER A 464 5.85 -13.65 -20.05
C SER A 464 4.79 -14.35 -19.19
N PRO A 465 5.13 -15.47 -18.51
CA PRO A 465 4.17 -16.16 -17.66
C PRO A 465 3.52 -15.26 -16.60
N MET A 466 4.28 -14.33 -16.02
CA MET A 466 3.74 -13.42 -15.02
C MET A 466 2.67 -12.49 -15.63
N ASP A 467 2.97 -11.88 -16.76
CA ASP A 467 2.08 -10.96 -17.49
C ASP A 467 0.75 -11.64 -17.86
N HIS A 468 0.82 -12.89 -18.27
CA HIS A 468 -0.36 -13.69 -18.58
C HIS A 468 -1.14 -14.11 -17.33
N PHE A 469 -0.48 -14.53 -16.24
CA PHE A 469 -1.21 -14.91 -15.02
C PHE A 469 -1.91 -13.74 -14.34
N VAL A 470 -1.29 -12.54 -14.27
CA VAL A 470 -1.95 -11.37 -13.67
C VAL A 470 -3.18 -10.95 -14.48
N ALA A 471 -3.10 -11.00 -15.81
CA ALA A 471 -4.24 -10.72 -16.67
C ALA A 471 -5.33 -11.77 -16.55
N SER A 472 -4.97 -13.05 -16.60
CA SER A 472 -5.91 -14.17 -16.43
C SER A 472 -6.66 -14.08 -15.10
N ALA A 473 -5.98 -13.70 -14.01
CA ALA A 473 -6.64 -13.48 -12.72
C ALA A 473 -7.67 -12.33 -12.79
N ALA A 474 -7.30 -11.19 -13.37
CA ALA A 474 -8.16 -10.02 -13.52
C ALA A 474 -9.39 -10.30 -14.42
N GLU A 475 -9.18 -11.01 -15.52
CA GLU A 475 -10.21 -11.37 -16.48
C GLU A 475 -11.16 -12.46 -15.93
N ALA A 476 -10.63 -13.46 -15.22
CA ALA A 476 -11.45 -14.51 -14.62
C ALA A 476 -12.38 -13.97 -13.52
N ILE A 477 -11.89 -13.10 -12.63
CA ILE A 477 -12.74 -12.46 -11.62
C ILE A 477 -13.77 -11.52 -12.29
N ALA A 478 -13.38 -10.80 -13.33
CA ALA A 478 -14.29 -9.96 -14.10
C ALA A 478 -15.47 -10.75 -14.67
N TYR A 479 -15.23 -11.91 -15.29
CA TYR A 479 -16.32 -12.77 -15.78
C TYR A 479 -17.37 -13.05 -14.69
N ARG A 480 -16.92 -13.41 -13.48
CA ARG A 480 -17.84 -13.79 -12.38
C ARG A 480 -18.76 -12.64 -11.96
N LEU A 481 -18.27 -11.40 -11.94
CA LEU A 481 -19.05 -10.22 -11.56
C LEU A 481 -19.84 -9.61 -12.73
N LEU A 482 -19.35 -9.78 -13.96
CA LEU A 482 -19.95 -9.16 -15.15
C LEU A 482 -21.02 -10.02 -15.81
N LYS A 483 -21.05 -11.34 -15.60
CA LYS A 483 -21.93 -12.27 -16.34
C LYS A 483 -23.41 -11.89 -16.35
N GLU A 484 -23.93 -11.27 -15.30
CA GLU A 484 -25.34 -10.85 -15.22
C GLU A 484 -25.57 -9.42 -15.75
N THR A 485 -24.56 -8.53 -15.63
CA THR A 485 -24.72 -7.09 -15.92
C THR A 485 -24.18 -6.67 -17.29
N ASP A 486 -23.15 -7.36 -17.78
CA ASP A 486 -22.56 -7.19 -19.12
C ASP A 486 -22.10 -8.57 -19.65
N PRO A 487 -23.05 -9.41 -20.13
CA PRO A 487 -22.73 -10.75 -20.60
C PRO A 487 -21.73 -10.79 -21.76
N ARG A 488 -21.69 -9.72 -22.58
CA ARG A 488 -20.76 -9.61 -23.71
C ARG A 488 -19.32 -9.47 -23.21
N MET A 489 -19.08 -8.51 -22.31
CA MET A 489 -17.76 -8.31 -21.72
C MET A 489 -17.34 -9.51 -20.89
N ALA A 490 -18.28 -10.12 -20.16
CA ALA A 490 -18.01 -11.32 -19.38
C ALA A 490 -17.53 -12.48 -20.27
N ALA A 491 -18.22 -12.75 -21.39
CA ALA A 491 -17.82 -13.83 -22.30
C ALA A 491 -16.40 -13.62 -22.86
N LEU A 492 -16.08 -12.38 -23.27
CA LEU A 492 -14.72 -12.03 -23.70
C LEU A 492 -13.70 -12.21 -22.57
N SER A 493 -14.04 -11.77 -21.34
CA SER A 493 -13.17 -11.92 -20.17
C SER A 493 -12.84 -13.39 -19.91
N LEU A 494 -13.83 -14.28 -20.01
CA LEU A 494 -13.58 -15.70 -19.82
C LEU A 494 -12.68 -16.28 -20.91
N GLU A 495 -12.94 -15.97 -22.19
CA GLU A 495 -12.13 -16.43 -23.31
C GLU A 495 -10.67 -16.01 -23.16
N MET A 496 -10.42 -14.72 -22.86
CA MET A 496 -9.08 -14.20 -22.65
C MET A 496 -8.40 -14.81 -21.41
N ALA A 497 -9.15 -15.00 -20.32
CA ALA A 497 -8.60 -15.60 -19.11
C ALA A 497 -8.09 -17.03 -19.34
N GLU A 498 -8.82 -17.82 -20.14
CA GLU A 498 -8.41 -19.18 -20.50
C GLU A 498 -7.22 -19.20 -21.46
N GLU A 499 -7.18 -18.30 -22.45
CA GLU A 499 -6.05 -18.12 -23.37
C GLU A 499 -4.78 -17.74 -22.61
N ASP A 500 -4.85 -16.72 -21.75
CA ASP A 500 -3.72 -16.26 -20.96
C ASP A 500 -3.22 -17.29 -19.98
N TRP A 501 -4.13 -17.96 -19.29
CA TRP A 501 -3.70 -19.05 -18.40
C TRP A 501 -2.95 -20.14 -19.17
N GLN A 502 -3.41 -20.48 -20.38
CA GLN A 502 -2.74 -21.46 -21.22
C GLN A 502 -1.35 -20.99 -21.67
N PHE A 503 -1.23 -19.75 -22.18
CA PHE A 503 0.06 -19.18 -22.56
C PHE A 503 1.03 -19.12 -21.39
N ALA A 504 0.54 -18.73 -20.20
CA ALA A 504 1.33 -18.70 -18.99
C ALA A 504 1.87 -20.08 -18.61
N VAL A 505 1.00 -21.10 -18.59
CA VAL A 505 1.39 -22.49 -18.30
C VAL A 505 2.43 -22.99 -19.29
N GLU A 506 2.24 -22.76 -20.59
CA GLU A 506 3.20 -23.14 -21.63
C GLU A 506 4.54 -22.43 -21.43
N GLY A 507 4.53 -21.12 -21.17
CA GLY A 507 5.73 -20.33 -20.88
C GLY A 507 6.47 -20.79 -19.62
N THR A 508 5.78 -21.29 -18.60
CA THR A 508 6.44 -21.88 -17.42
C THR A 508 7.14 -23.21 -17.70
N ALA A 509 6.68 -23.98 -18.70
CA ALA A 509 7.26 -25.28 -19.06
C ALA A 509 8.58 -25.14 -19.87
N ILE A 510 8.79 -24.00 -20.52
CA ILE A 510 10.01 -23.67 -21.26
C ILE A 510 11.07 -23.24 -20.23
N LYS A 511 11.92 -24.18 -19.80
CA LYS A 511 12.96 -23.93 -18.79
C LYS A 511 13.95 -22.83 -19.23
N LYS A 512 14.17 -21.88 -18.32
CA LYS A 512 15.30 -20.94 -18.17
C LYS A 512 16.60 -21.35 -18.92
N GLU A 513 16.85 -20.77 -20.09
CA GLU A 513 18.16 -20.18 -20.36
C GLU A 513 18.16 -18.79 -19.72
N LEU A 514 18.28 -18.73 -18.39
CA LEU A 514 18.74 -17.48 -17.79
C LEU A 514 20.20 -17.38 -18.19
N SER A 515 20.52 -16.44 -19.07
CA SER A 515 21.91 -16.06 -19.30
C SER A 515 22.56 -15.73 -17.96
N ASP A 516 23.76 -16.25 -17.75
CA ASP A 516 24.63 -15.98 -16.59
C ASP A 516 24.99 -14.48 -16.44
N GLU A 517 24.40 -13.58 -17.24
CA GLU A 517 24.77 -12.17 -17.35
C GLU A 517 24.03 -11.24 -16.39
N ASN A 518 23.03 -11.71 -15.62
CA ASN A 518 22.31 -10.89 -14.64
C ASN A 518 22.31 -11.49 -13.24
N ILE A 519 23.50 -11.84 -12.73
CA ILE A 519 23.73 -12.23 -11.33
C ILE A 519 23.24 -11.16 -10.35
N PHE A 520 23.10 -9.90 -10.80
CA PHE A 520 22.43 -8.83 -10.06
C PHE A 520 21.02 -8.49 -10.57
N ARG A 521 20.08 -9.38 -10.24
CA ARG A 521 18.71 -9.05 -9.79
C ARG A 521 18.34 -9.97 -8.64
N GLY A 522 19.29 -10.19 -7.73
CA GLY A 522 19.05 -10.93 -6.49
C GLY A 522 18.03 -10.18 -5.64
N THR A 523 17.08 -10.91 -5.06
CA THR A 523 16.29 -10.62 -3.84
C THR A 523 15.75 -9.19 -3.56
N PHE A 524 15.81 -8.22 -4.47
CA PHE A 524 15.52 -6.81 -4.15
C PHE A 524 14.41 -6.18 -4.98
N ASP A 525 14.07 -6.75 -6.14
CA ASP A 525 12.85 -6.49 -6.90
C ASP A 525 12.32 -7.85 -7.38
N SER A 526 11.00 -7.99 -7.59
CA SER A 526 10.22 -9.23 -7.76
C SER A 526 10.69 -10.26 -8.83
N ASP A 527 11.74 -9.97 -9.58
CA ASP A 527 12.31 -10.89 -10.56
C ASP A 527 13.19 -11.94 -9.84
N ASN A 528 12.97 -13.24 -10.12
CA ASN A 528 13.68 -14.41 -9.57
C ASN A 528 13.15 -15.03 -8.26
N VAL A 529 11.98 -14.61 -7.77
CA VAL A 529 11.29 -15.33 -6.69
C VAL A 529 10.48 -16.49 -7.28
N GLU A 530 10.90 -17.73 -7.01
CA GLU A 530 10.37 -18.95 -7.63
C GLU A 530 8.86 -19.10 -7.41
N HIS A 531 8.36 -18.69 -6.25
CA HIS A 531 6.98 -18.93 -5.84
C HIS A 531 6.00 -17.81 -6.23
N GLU A 532 6.46 -16.67 -6.78
CA GLU A 532 5.56 -15.57 -7.18
C GLU A 532 4.68 -15.96 -8.38
N VAL A 533 5.30 -16.42 -9.48
CA VAL A 533 4.57 -16.85 -10.68
C VAL A 533 3.56 -17.97 -10.35
N PRO A 534 3.93 -19.04 -9.60
CA PRO A 534 2.98 -20.01 -9.08
C PRO A 534 1.86 -19.41 -8.22
N ALA A 535 2.14 -18.44 -7.35
CA ALA A 535 1.12 -17.84 -6.49
C ALA A 535 0.04 -17.11 -7.28
N VAL A 536 0.42 -16.26 -8.24
CA VAL A 536 -0.54 -15.58 -9.13
C VAL A 536 -1.26 -16.59 -10.01
N GLY A 537 -0.54 -17.60 -10.53
CA GLY A 537 -1.14 -18.68 -11.32
C GLY A 537 -2.18 -19.51 -10.55
N ILE A 538 -1.99 -19.72 -9.25
CA ILE A 538 -3.00 -20.35 -8.37
C ILE A 538 -4.23 -19.47 -8.23
N MET A 539 -4.07 -18.16 -8.02
CA MET A 539 -5.20 -17.24 -7.91
C MET A 539 -6.03 -17.24 -9.21
N ALA A 540 -5.37 -17.11 -10.37
CA ALA A 540 -6.02 -17.21 -11.67
C ALA A 540 -6.74 -18.56 -11.85
N ALA A 541 -6.08 -19.67 -11.50
CA ALA A 541 -6.64 -21.01 -11.60
C ALA A 541 -7.89 -21.20 -10.70
N VAL A 542 -7.89 -20.66 -9.47
CA VAL A 542 -9.05 -20.73 -8.59
C VAL A 542 -10.22 -19.93 -9.15
N ASP A 543 -9.99 -18.71 -9.64
CA ASP A 543 -11.04 -17.89 -10.26
C ASP A 543 -11.58 -18.54 -11.55
N LEU A 544 -10.71 -19.12 -12.39
CA LEU A 544 -11.11 -19.90 -13.58
C LEU A 544 -11.90 -21.16 -13.23
N TRP A 545 -11.53 -21.87 -12.17
CA TRP A 545 -12.30 -23.02 -11.70
C TRP A 545 -13.69 -22.60 -11.20
N LYS A 546 -13.79 -21.50 -10.43
CA LYS A 546 -15.08 -20.94 -10.01
C LYS A 546 -15.93 -20.49 -11.19
N ALA A 547 -15.30 -20.03 -12.27
CA ALA A 547 -15.97 -19.60 -13.49
C ALA A 547 -16.47 -20.78 -14.35
N THR A 548 -15.69 -21.86 -14.45
CA THR A 548 -15.90 -22.92 -15.47
C THR A 548 -16.28 -24.29 -14.90
N GLY A 549 -15.93 -24.56 -13.64
CA GLY A 549 -16.00 -25.90 -13.02
C GLY A 549 -14.94 -26.89 -13.52
N ASN A 550 -14.00 -26.47 -14.38
CA ASN A 550 -13.00 -27.37 -14.96
C ASN A 550 -11.87 -27.69 -13.98
N SER A 551 -11.70 -28.96 -13.61
CA SER A 551 -10.73 -29.38 -12.58
C SER A 551 -9.27 -29.15 -12.99
N ARG A 552 -8.95 -29.04 -14.29
CA ARG A 552 -7.57 -28.83 -14.76
C ARG A 552 -6.86 -27.68 -14.05
N TYR A 553 -7.63 -26.63 -13.73
CA TYR A 553 -7.12 -25.44 -13.07
C TYR A 553 -6.73 -25.75 -11.62
N ILE A 554 -7.62 -26.38 -10.84
CA ILE A 554 -7.33 -26.68 -9.43
C ILE A 554 -6.29 -27.79 -9.26
N ASP A 555 -6.24 -28.73 -10.21
CA ASP A 555 -5.25 -29.80 -10.22
C ASP A 555 -3.85 -29.18 -10.35
N ARG A 556 -3.68 -28.28 -11.32
CA ARG A 556 -2.42 -27.53 -11.49
C ARG A 556 -2.14 -26.58 -10.33
N ALA A 557 -3.15 -25.90 -9.80
CA ALA A 557 -2.98 -25.00 -8.64
C ALA A 557 -2.45 -25.77 -7.41
N SER A 558 -2.97 -26.97 -7.16
CA SER A 558 -2.54 -27.84 -6.06
C SER A 558 -1.10 -28.34 -6.24
N GLU A 559 -0.66 -28.59 -7.47
CA GLU A 559 0.74 -28.90 -7.78
C GLU A 559 1.67 -27.72 -7.45
N TRP A 560 1.31 -26.51 -7.91
CA TRP A 560 2.07 -25.29 -7.67
C TRP A 560 2.13 -24.86 -6.22
N ALA A 561 1.10 -25.14 -5.42
CA ALA A 561 1.06 -24.80 -4.00
C ALA A 561 2.24 -25.41 -3.23
N LYS A 562 2.77 -26.56 -3.71
CA LYS A 562 3.96 -27.21 -3.12
C LYS A 562 5.19 -26.31 -3.19
N ILE A 563 5.35 -25.51 -4.24
CA ILE A 563 6.47 -24.57 -4.41
C ILE A 563 6.44 -23.52 -3.28
N ILE A 564 5.26 -22.96 -3.01
CA ILE A 564 5.07 -21.99 -1.92
C ILE A 564 5.37 -22.65 -0.56
N VAL A 565 4.73 -23.80 -0.28
CA VAL A 565 4.88 -24.53 0.99
C VAL A 565 6.34 -24.89 1.26
N ASN A 566 7.05 -25.37 0.23
CA ASN A 566 8.45 -25.79 0.34
C ASN A 566 9.42 -24.62 0.50
N SER A 567 9.05 -23.42 0.05
CA SER A 567 9.86 -22.20 0.19
C SER A 567 9.82 -21.58 1.60
N GLN A 568 8.96 -22.06 2.50
CA GLN A 568 8.85 -21.51 3.86
C GLN A 568 9.93 -22.05 4.82
N GLN A 569 10.48 -21.19 5.67
CA GLN A 569 11.27 -21.61 6.81
C GLN A 569 10.37 -22.27 7.87
N ARG A 570 10.51 -23.59 8.02
CA ARG A 570 9.75 -24.37 9.00
C ARG A 570 10.60 -24.86 10.16
N ASN A 571 11.88 -25.14 9.90
CA ASN A 571 12.77 -25.61 10.95
C ASN A 571 13.21 -24.45 11.84
N ARG A 572 13.39 -24.72 13.14
CA ARG A 572 13.95 -23.78 14.10
C ARG A 572 15.38 -23.46 13.67
N PRO A 573 15.71 -22.21 13.30
CA PRO A 573 17.09 -21.86 13.02
C PRO A 573 17.91 -21.87 14.33
N ASP A 574 19.21 -22.14 14.21
CA ASP A 574 20.16 -22.10 15.33
C ASP A 574 20.64 -20.66 15.61
N TRP A 575 19.68 -19.76 15.73
CA TRP A 575 19.88 -18.35 16.04
C TRP A 575 19.54 -18.08 17.51
N GLU A 576 20.05 -16.99 18.08
CA GLU A 576 19.73 -16.58 19.45
C GLU A 576 18.24 -16.25 19.60
N VAL A 577 17.68 -15.60 18.59
CA VAL A 577 16.24 -15.34 18.46
C VAL A 577 15.70 -16.15 17.28
N PRO A 578 15.26 -17.39 17.51
CA PRO A 578 14.82 -18.27 16.43
C PRO A 578 13.43 -17.87 15.95
N ILE A 579 13.31 -17.68 14.64
CA ILE A 579 12.06 -17.30 13.97
C ILE A 579 11.77 -18.30 12.85
N THR A 580 10.51 -18.70 12.72
CA THR A 580 10.00 -19.57 11.63
C THR A 580 8.82 -18.88 10.95
N GLY A 581 8.48 -19.29 9.73
CA GLY A 581 7.31 -18.82 8.99
C GLY A 581 7.60 -17.76 7.92
N PHE A 582 8.82 -17.22 7.87
CA PHE A 582 9.28 -16.40 6.75
C PHE A 582 9.55 -17.27 5.50
N PHE A 583 9.62 -16.65 4.32
CA PHE A 583 9.86 -17.35 3.06
C PHE A 583 11.28 -17.14 2.57
N TYR A 584 11.75 -18.07 1.75
CA TYR A 584 12.92 -17.92 0.90
C TYR A 584 12.48 -17.61 -0.54
N THR A 585 13.40 -17.08 -1.34
CA THR A 585 13.15 -16.83 -2.76
C THR A 585 12.92 -18.11 -3.56
N SER A 586 13.35 -19.27 -3.07
CA SER A 586 13.19 -20.56 -3.72
C SER A 586 13.01 -21.72 -2.73
N GLN A 587 12.61 -22.88 -3.25
CA GLN A 587 12.52 -24.13 -2.50
C GLN A 587 13.88 -24.65 -2.00
N GLN A 588 14.98 -24.18 -2.61
CA GLN A 588 16.34 -24.54 -2.19
C GLN A 588 16.76 -23.79 -0.91
N LYS A 589 16.05 -22.71 -0.56
CA LYS A 589 16.27 -21.92 0.68
C LYS A 589 17.65 -21.30 0.78
N GLU A 590 18.15 -20.79 -0.33
CA GLU A 590 19.48 -20.15 -0.42
C GLU A 590 19.45 -18.69 0.03
N HIS A 591 18.37 -17.97 -0.26
CA HIS A 591 18.22 -16.55 0.04
C HIS A 591 16.89 -16.25 0.72
N ILE A 592 16.92 -15.50 1.82
CA ILE A 592 15.71 -15.10 2.53
C ILE A 592 14.93 -14.12 1.65
N LEU A 593 13.61 -14.26 1.61
CA LEU A 593 12.77 -13.33 0.87
C LEU A 593 12.69 -11.99 1.60
N HIS A 594 13.01 -10.93 0.88
CA HIS A 594 12.75 -9.56 1.27
C HIS A 594 12.48 -8.74 0.01
N TYR A 595 11.84 -7.58 0.16
CA TYR A 595 11.60 -6.64 -0.93
C TYR A 595 12.12 -5.26 -0.50
N CYS A 596 12.66 -4.49 -1.44
CA CYS A 596 13.13 -3.14 -1.14
C CYS A 596 12.09 -2.06 -1.47
N HIS A 597 11.21 -2.34 -2.44
CA HIS A 597 10.29 -1.35 -2.99
C HIS A 597 8.91 -1.94 -3.31
N HIS A 598 8.78 -2.71 -4.40
CA HIS A 598 7.53 -3.34 -4.80
C HIS A 598 7.44 -4.77 -4.26
N GLY A 599 6.72 -4.96 -3.15
CA GLY A 599 6.55 -6.24 -2.48
C GLY A 599 5.34 -7.05 -2.95
N ARG A 600 5.48 -8.38 -2.92
CA ARG A 600 4.41 -9.34 -3.26
C ARG A 600 4.13 -10.38 -2.17
N GLU A 601 4.46 -10.09 -0.90
CA GLU A 601 4.25 -11.04 0.22
C GLU A 601 2.79 -11.50 0.37
N HIS A 602 1.83 -10.71 -0.11
CA HIS A 602 0.41 -11.07 -0.07
C HIS A 602 0.05 -12.23 -1.01
N THR A 603 0.72 -12.35 -2.16
CA THR A 603 0.34 -13.30 -3.22
C THR A 603 0.41 -14.76 -2.79
N PRO A 604 1.49 -15.29 -2.17
CA PRO A 604 1.51 -16.69 -1.72
C PRO A 604 0.47 -16.97 -0.64
N ILE A 605 0.21 -16.00 0.24
CA ILE A 605 -0.78 -16.16 1.31
C ILE A 605 -2.20 -16.16 0.74
N MET A 606 -2.50 -15.23 -0.17
CA MET A 606 -3.79 -15.20 -0.86
C MET A 606 -4.04 -16.48 -1.65
N ALA A 607 -3.06 -16.96 -2.43
CA ALA A 607 -3.14 -18.21 -3.16
C ALA A 607 -3.51 -19.41 -2.26
N LEU A 608 -2.80 -19.59 -1.14
CA LEU A 608 -3.07 -20.68 -0.21
C LEU A 608 -4.40 -20.52 0.53
N THR A 609 -4.80 -19.29 0.88
CA THR A 609 -6.12 -19.04 1.50
C THR A 609 -7.26 -19.39 0.56
N GLN A 610 -7.16 -19.01 -0.72
CA GLN A 610 -8.16 -19.32 -1.73
C GLN A 610 -8.26 -20.82 -2.00
N LEU A 611 -7.15 -21.56 -1.98
CA LEU A 611 -7.13 -23.02 -2.08
C LEU A 611 -7.81 -23.67 -0.86
N CYS A 612 -7.51 -23.21 0.36
CA CYS A 612 -8.16 -23.71 1.57
C CYS A 612 -9.67 -23.50 1.57
N GLU A 613 -10.14 -22.36 1.06
CA GLU A 613 -11.57 -22.04 0.94
C GLU A 613 -12.25 -22.85 -0.17
N SER A 614 -11.57 -23.03 -1.31
CA SER A 614 -12.15 -23.68 -2.49
C SER A 614 -12.10 -25.20 -2.43
N LEU A 615 -11.13 -25.78 -1.72
CA LEU A 615 -10.88 -27.22 -1.63
C LEU A 615 -10.77 -27.68 -0.17
N PRO A 616 -11.85 -27.57 0.64
CA PRO A 616 -11.82 -27.82 2.07
C PRO A 616 -11.47 -29.27 2.47
N ASP A 617 -11.63 -30.23 1.57
CA ASP A 617 -11.36 -31.66 1.81
C ASP A 617 -10.10 -32.17 1.11
N HIS A 618 -9.30 -31.27 0.52
CA HIS A 618 -8.07 -31.67 -0.16
C HIS A 618 -7.04 -32.28 0.81
N PRO A 619 -6.32 -33.35 0.44
CA PRO A 619 -5.32 -33.97 1.31
C PRO A 619 -4.22 -33.02 1.80
N ASP A 620 -3.82 -32.05 0.96
CA ASP A 620 -2.81 -31.04 1.30
C ASP A 620 -3.38 -29.81 2.04
N TRP A 621 -4.67 -29.78 2.39
CA TRP A 621 -5.30 -28.63 3.04
C TRP A 621 -4.54 -28.17 4.29
N MET A 622 -4.08 -29.11 5.13
CA MET A 622 -3.29 -28.79 6.32
C MET A 622 -1.91 -28.22 6.00
N LYS A 623 -1.32 -28.53 4.85
CA LYS A 623 -0.03 -27.95 4.41
C LYS A 623 -0.21 -26.50 4.01
N TRP A 624 -1.30 -26.17 3.33
CA TRP A 624 -1.63 -24.79 2.97
C TRP A 624 -1.99 -23.98 4.21
N TYR A 625 -2.90 -24.48 5.05
CA TYR A 625 -3.35 -23.81 6.27
C TYR A 625 -2.19 -23.54 7.24
N SER A 626 -1.34 -24.53 7.49
CA SER A 626 -0.17 -24.39 8.37
C SER A 626 0.81 -23.33 7.86
N THR A 627 1.05 -23.28 6.55
CA THR A 627 1.93 -22.28 5.93
C THR A 627 1.40 -20.86 6.18
N VAL A 628 0.09 -20.64 6.01
CA VAL A 628 -0.57 -19.34 6.28
C VAL A 628 -0.49 -18.97 7.77
N ALA A 629 -0.76 -19.93 8.66
CA ALA A 629 -0.70 -19.73 10.10
C ALA A 629 0.72 -19.39 10.61
N LEU A 630 1.75 -20.06 10.09
CA LEU A 630 3.14 -19.76 10.46
C LEU A 630 3.60 -18.41 9.94
N HIS A 631 3.21 -18.02 8.73
CA HIS A 631 3.59 -16.72 8.19
C HIS A 631 2.94 -15.56 8.95
N SER A 632 1.65 -15.66 9.26
CA SER A 632 0.97 -14.65 10.09
C SER A 632 1.51 -14.60 11.52
N ARG A 633 1.96 -15.73 12.08
CA ARG A 633 2.71 -15.76 13.34
C ARG A 633 4.04 -15.02 13.24
N TYR A 634 4.80 -15.23 12.16
CA TYR A 634 6.04 -14.51 11.87
C TYR A 634 5.81 -12.99 11.86
N LEU A 635 4.86 -12.52 11.04
CA LEU A 635 4.55 -11.09 10.92
C LEU A 635 4.12 -10.46 12.26
N LYS A 636 3.27 -11.14 13.04
CA LYS A 636 2.92 -10.68 14.41
C LYS A 636 4.12 -10.62 15.34
N LYS A 637 5.04 -11.58 15.25
CA LYS A 637 6.25 -11.61 16.08
C LYS A 637 7.17 -10.44 15.75
N ILE A 638 7.45 -10.20 14.47
CA ILE A 638 8.34 -9.09 14.07
C ILE A 638 7.69 -7.73 14.35
N ALA A 639 6.38 -7.56 14.18
CA ALA A 639 5.68 -6.31 14.51
C ALA A 639 5.78 -5.90 15.98
N SER A 640 6.09 -6.82 16.90
CA SER A 640 6.35 -6.46 18.30
C SER A 640 7.60 -5.61 18.49
N TYR A 641 8.54 -5.64 17.54
CA TYR A 641 9.76 -4.80 17.55
C TYR A 641 9.49 -3.35 17.14
N THR A 642 8.27 -2.97 16.78
CA THR A 642 7.94 -1.56 16.49
C THR A 642 6.87 -1.03 17.45
N ALA A 643 6.68 -1.68 18.59
CA ALA A 643 5.77 -1.19 19.61
C ALA A 643 6.20 0.21 20.11
N PRO A 644 5.24 1.13 20.37
CA PRO A 644 3.78 0.91 20.37
C PRO A 644 3.09 1.10 19.00
N TYR A 645 3.81 1.45 17.94
CA TYR A 645 3.21 1.66 16.61
C TYR A 645 2.74 0.36 15.96
N GLY A 646 3.47 -0.74 16.14
CA GLY A 646 3.11 -2.03 15.54
C GLY A 646 3.18 -2.03 14.02
N VAL A 647 4.08 -1.26 13.43
CA VAL A 647 4.43 -1.32 12.00
C VAL A 647 5.18 -2.62 11.73
N ILE A 648 4.85 -3.35 10.67
CA ILE A 648 5.53 -4.61 10.38
C ILE A 648 6.94 -4.30 9.87
N PRO A 649 8.02 -4.84 10.51
CA PRO A 649 9.38 -4.72 9.98
C PRO A 649 9.51 -5.29 8.56
N ALA A 650 10.48 -4.77 7.82
CA ALA A 650 10.73 -5.19 6.44
C ALA A 650 10.96 -6.69 6.29
N SER A 651 12.07 -7.21 6.83
CA SER A 651 12.38 -8.64 6.82
C SER A 651 13.63 -8.97 7.65
N ILE A 652 14.00 -10.25 7.62
CA ILE A 652 15.26 -10.77 8.14
C ILE A 652 16.30 -10.76 7.00
N TYR A 653 17.51 -10.33 7.32
CA TYR A 653 18.65 -10.26 6.41
C TYR A 653 19.83 -11.04 6.98
N SER A 654 20.65 -11.59 6.08
CA SER A 654 21.94 -12.18 6.43
C SER A 654 23.08 -11.23 6.07
N ASP A 655 24.08 -11.12 6.95
CA ASP A 655 25.26 -10.27 6.70
C ASP A 655 26.12 -10.76 5.53
N GLN A 656 25.87 -11.97 5.01
CA GLN A 656 26.52 -12.53 3.82
C GLN A 656 25.85 -12.08 2.50
N GLU A 657 24.61 -11.59 2.55
CA GLU A 657 23.85 -11.19 1.36
C GLU A 657 24.46 -9.97 0.65
N TYR A 658 25.32 -9.20 1.32
CA TYR A 658 26.07 -8.11 0.68
C TYR A 658 26.94 -8.58 -0.50
N LEU A 659 27.34 -9.85 -0.55
CA LEU A 659 28.09 -10.41 -1.68
C LEU A 659 27.24 -10.49 -2.95
N LEU A 660 25.92 -10.56 -2.79
CA LEU A 660 24.94 -10.52 -3.88
C LEU A 660 24.71 -9.11 -4.39
N ALA A 661 25.01 -8.07 -3.58
CA ALA A 661 24.90 -6.69 -4.02
C ALA A 661 25.99 -6.33 -5.06
N PRO A 662 25.76 -5.32 -5.94
CA PRO A 662 26.75 -4.85 -6.88
C PRO A 662 27.97 -4.35 -6.12
N GLU A 663 29.14 -4.50 -6.71
CA GLU A 663 30.40 -4.09 -6.09
C GLU A 663 30.34 -2.64 -5.56
N SER A 664 29.70 -1.73 -6.30
CA SER A 664 29.51 -0.33 -5.91
C SER A 664 28.59 -0.09 -4.70
N ARG A 665 27.86 -1.10 -4.22
CA ARG A 665 26.88 -1.00 -3.13
C ARG A 665 27.17 -1.91 -1.95
N ARG A 666 28.11 -2.84 -2.05
CA ARG A 666 28.38 -3.88 -1.04
C ARG A 666 28.55 -3.32 0.36
N ASP A 667 29.34 -2.26 0.51
CA ASP A 667 29.62 -1.67 1.82
C ASP A 667 28.37 -1.03 2.43
N SER A 668 27.64 -0.22 1.66
CA SER A 668 26.38 0.41 2.12
C SER A 668 25.30 -0.62 2.42
N PHE A 669 25.21 -1.69 1.62
CA PHE A 669 24.29 -2.79 1.87
C PHE A 669 24.59 -3.46 3.21
N ARG A 670 25.86 -3.83 3.41
CA ARG A 670 26.29 -4.52 4.62
C ARG A 670 26.10 -3.64 5.85
N GLU A 671 26.45 -2.36 5.75
CA GLU A 671 26.27 -1.38 6.84
C GLU A 671 24.80 -1.28 7.25
N GLN A 672 23.88 -1.17 6.29
CA GLN A 672 22.44 -1.18 6.56
C GLN A 672 22.03 -2.46 7.30
N VAL A 673 22.39 -3.65 6.80
CA VAL A 673 22.05 -4.92 7.47
C VAL A 673 22.56 -4.95 8.91
N LEU A 674 23.82 -4.54 9.15
CA LEU A 674 24.44 -4.55 10.48
C LEU A 674 23.81 -3.55 11.47
N ASN A 675 23.15 -2.49 10.97
CA ASN A 675 22.38 -1.56 11.80
C ASN A 675 21.00 -2.10 12.21
N GLY A 676 20.60 -3.29 11.72
CA GLY A 676 19.39 -3.96 12.16
C GLY A 676 19.52 -4.60 13.54
N ILE A 677 18.42 -5.17 14.04
CA ILE A 677 18.35 -5.84 15.34
C ILE A 677 18.99 -7.23 15.22
N PRO A 678 20.06 -7.54 15.98
CA PRO A 678 20.74 -8.83 15.86
C PRO A 678 19.84 -9.97 16.33
N LEU A 679 19.71 -11.01 15.49
CA LEU A 679 19.03 -12.26 15.82
C LEU A 679 20.01 -13.39 16.18
N GLY A 680 21.31 -13.20 15.94
CA GLY A 680 22.36 -14.19 16.11
C GLY A 680 22.75 -14.89 14.79
N GLY A 681 23.90 -15.57 14.77
CA GLY A 681 24.35 -16.35 13.61
C GLY A 681 24.52 -15.55 12.31
N GLY A 682 24.84 -14.25 12.39
CA GLY A 682 24.97 -13.36 11.22
C GLY A 682 23.65 -12.84 10.65
N HIS A 683 22.52 -13.02 11.35
CA HIS A 683 21.20 -12.59 10.89
C HIS A 683 20.69 -11.38 11.68
N TYR A 684 20.01 -10.47 10.99
CA TYR A 684 19.51 -9.21 11.51
C TYR A 684 18.07 -8.98 11.07
N LEU A 685 17.21 -8.54 11.98
CA LEU A 685 15.87 -8.04 11.68
C LEU A 685 15.98 -6.55 11.36
N ARG A 686 15.62 -6.17 10.14
CA ARG A 686 15.57 -4.77 9.72
C ARG A 686 14.14 -4.24 9.83
N LEU A 687 13.97 -3.10 10.50
CA LEU A 687 12.68 -2.43 10.64
C LEU A 687 12.25 -1.83 9.30
N PHE A 688 13.19 -1.20 8.60
CA PHE A 688 13.01 -0.71 7.23
C PHE A 688 13.84 -1.51 6.24
N PRO A 689 13.39 -1.65 4.98
CA PRO A 689 14.15 -2.38 3.96
C PRO A 689 15.59 -1.91 3.85
N VAL A 690 16.46 -2.82 3.41
CA VAL A 690 17.79 -2.40 2.95
C VAL A 690 17.61 -1.69 1.62
N TRP A 691 17.92 -0.40 1.63
CA TRP A 691 17.63 0.50 0.54
C TRP A 691 18.69 0.45 -0.54
N MET A 692 18.22 0.60 -1.77
CA MET A 692 19.05 0.94 -2.93
C MET A 692 18.69 2.35 -3.36
N ASP A 693 17.89 2.48 -4.41
CA ASP A 693 17.53 3.77 -5.01
C ASP A 693 16.14 4.24 -4.56
N TYR A 694 15.17 3.32 -4.54
CA TYR A 694 13.85 3.54 -3.93
C TYR A 694 13.91 3.29 -2.43
N ARG A 695 13.31 4.18 -1.65
CA ARG A 695 13.51 4.24 -0.20
C ARG A 695 12.25 4.28 0.65
N GLY A 696 11.06 4.15 0.08
CA GLY A 696 9.82 4.14 0.84
C GLY A 696 9.24 2.75 1.02
N HIS A 697 8.73 2.48 2.22
CA HIS A 697 8.29 1.15 2.66
C HIS A 697 6.79 0.85 2.45
N PHE A 698 5.97 1.71 1.84
CA PHE A 698 4.52 1.42 1.70
C PHE A 698 4.25 0.25 0.76
N GLY A 699 5.14 0.04 -0.22
CA GLY A 699 5.12 -1.13 -1.11
C GLY A 699 5.53 -2.43 -0.48
N THR A 700 6.01 -2.42 0.76
CA THR A 700 6.33 -3.63 1.52
C THR A 700 5.30 -3.85 2.63
N ILE A 701 4.93 -2.82 3.39
CA ILE A 701 4.01 -3.00 4.53
C ILE A 701 2.55 -3.26 4.12
N LEU A 702 2.08 -2.69 2.99
CA LEU A 702 0.68 -2.90 2.56
C LEU A 702 0.47 -4.33 2.02
N PRO A 703 1.38 -4.91 1.21
CA PRO A 703 1.38 -6.35 0.93
C PRO A 703 1.44 -7.23 2.19
N GLN A 704 2.32 -6.94 3.14
CA GLN A 704 2.38 -7.71 4.40
C GLN A 704 1.09 -7.60 5.22
N ALA A 705 0.47 -6.42 5.27
CA ALA A 705 -0.83 -6.21 5.88
C ALA A 705 -1.91 -7.02 5.16
N LYS A 706 -1.90 -7.09 3.83
CA LYS A 706 -2.85 -7.86 3.04
C LYS A 706 -2.68 -9.36 3.27
N ALA A 707 -1.43 -9.83 3.39
CA ALA A 707 -1.12 -11.20 3.80
C ALA A 707 -1.74 -11.51 5.18
N LEU A 708 -1.55 -10.63 6.17
CA LEU A 708 -2.14 -10.75 7.50
C LEU A 708 -3.67 -10.75 7.48
N ALA A 709 -4.30 -9.84 6.73
CA ALA A 709 -5.76 -9.74 6.67
C ALA A 709 -6.40 -10.97 6.00
N SER A 710 -5.73 -11.52 4.98
CA SER A 710 -6.15 -12.77 4.32
C SER A 710 -5.99 -13.96 5.28
N ALA A 711 -4.86 -14.04 5.99
CA ALA A 711 -4.64 -15.05 7.01
C ALA A 711 -5.64 -14.93 8.17
N ALA A 712 -5.99 -13.71 8.59
CA ALA A 712 -6.97 -13.45 9.64
C ALA A 712 -8.32 -14.05 9.26
N THR A 713 -8.78 -13.79 8.04
CA THR A 713 -10.05 -14.31 7.51
C THR A 713 -10.04 -15.85 7.49
N LEU A 714 -8.97 -16.47 6.97
CA LEU A 714 -8.82 -17.93 6.95
C LEU A 714 -8.67 -18.54 8.34
N ARG A 715 -8.28 -17.80 9.38
CA ARG A 715 -8.01 -18.37 10.71
C ARG A 715 -9.01 -17.96 11.79
N GLY A 716 -9.85 -16.95 11.53
CA GLY A 716 -10.63 -16.31 12.60
C GLY A 716 -9.75 -15.52 13.58
N ASP A 717 -8.57 -15.05 13.16
CA ASP A 717 -7.55 -14.45 14.03
C ASP A 717 -7.68 -12.93 14.12
N LEU A 718 -8.41 -12.45 15.13
CA LEU A 718 -8.68 -11.02 15.35
C LEU A 718 -7.39 -10.19 15.48
N ALA A 719 -6.38 -10.71 16.16
CA ALA A 719 -5.11 -10.00 16.35
C ALA A 719 -4.38 -9.74 15.02
N SER A 720 -4.52 -10.64 14.04
CA SER A 720 -3.96 -10.41 12.69
C SER A 720 -4.75 -9.34 11.93
N ALA A 721 -6.09 -9.30 12.06
CA ALA A 721 -6.92 -8.26 11.45
C ALA A 721 -6.68 -6.87 12.07
N GLU A 722 -6.44 -6.81 13.38
CA GLU A 722 -6.08 -5.56 14.09
C GLU A 722 -4.69 -5.06 13.68
N LEU A 723 -3.71 -5.97 13.58
CA LEU A 723 -2.36 -5.60 13.14
C LEU A 723 -2.35 -5.11 11.68
N ALA A 724 -3.19 -5.67 10.80
CA ALA A 724 -3.36 -5.17 9.44
C ALA A 724 -3.93 -3.73 9.44
N GLN A 725 -4.88 -3.41 10.32
CA GLN A 725 -5.42 -2.05 10.46
C GLN A 725 -4.37 -1.05 10.98
N HIS A 726 -3.47 -1.47 11.86
CA HIS A 726 -2.37 -0.60 12.32
C HIS A 726 -1.49 -0.09 11.18
N GLN A 727 -1.34 -0.86 10.08
CA GLN A 727 -0.56 -0.41 8.93
C GLN A 727 -1.29 0.72 8.18
N LEU A 728 -2.63 0.66 8.10
CA LEU A 728 -3.43 1.76 7.57
C LEU A 728 -3.28 3.00 8.47
N GLU A 729 -3.47 2.84 9.77
CA GLU A 729 -3.35 3.93 10.75
C GLU A 729 -1.98 4.62 10.70
N TRP A 730 -0.89 3.85 10.50
CA TRP A 730 0.46 4.38 10.30
C TRP A 730 0.54 5.31 9.09
N VAL A 731 -0.03 4.90 7.95
CA VAL A 731 -0.05 5.70 6.71
C VAL A 731 -0.87 6.99 6.88
N ILE A 732 -1.94 6.97 7.69
CA ILE A 732 -2.85 8.11 7.87
C ILE A 732 -2.65 8.86 9.21
N GLY A 733 -1.43 8.91 9.75
CA GLY A 733 -1.06 9.84 10.82
C GLY A 733 -0.63 9.23 12.14
N ARG A 734 -0.86 7.93 12.39
CA ARG A 734 -0.36 7.24 13.60
C ARG A 734 1.11 6.85 13.45
N ASN A 735 1.95 7.85 13.15
CA ASN A 735 3.39 7.74 12.93
C ASN A 735 4.14 8.84 13.71
N PRO A 736 5.47 8.75 13.89
CA PRO A 736 6.26 9.73 14.64
C PRO A 736 6.09 11.19 14.19
N PHE A 737 5.78 11.40 12.91
CA PHE A 737 5.59 12.72 12.34
C PHE A 737 4.19 13.28 12.58
N SER A 738 3.23 12.46 13.01
CA SER A 738 1.82 12.86 13.14
C SER A 738 1.30 13.49 11.84
N GLN A 739 1.68 12.92 10.69
CA GLN A 739 1.31 13.39 9.35
C GLN A 739 0.61 12.27 8.60
N SER A 740 -0.50 12.58 7.92
CA SER A 740 -1.05 11.67 6.92
C SER A 740 -0.16 11.65 5.69
N SER A 741 0.14 10.47 5.15
CA SER A 741 0.90 10.34 3.91
C SER A 741 0.01 10.27 2.66
N MET A 742 -1.30 10.16 2.82
CA MET A 742 -2.25 10.22 1.70
C MET A 742 -2.64 11.67 1.42
N TRP A 743 -2.42 12.13 0.19
CA TRP A 743 -2.77 13.51 -0.18
C TRP A 743 -4.27 13.76 -0.06
N GLY A 744 -4.65 14.79 0.70
CA GLY A 744 -6.04 15.19 0.90
C GLY A 744 -6.83 14.35 1.91
N GLU A 745 -6.20 13.44 2.66
CA GLU A 745 -6.81 12.70 3.77
C GLU A 745 -6.13 13.04 5.10
N GLY A 746 -6.92 13.25 6.15
CA GLY A 746 -6.41 13.66 7.47
C GLY A 746 -5.73 15.04 7.47
N TYR A 747 -4.73 15.18 8.33
CA TYR A 747 -4.03 16.44 8.61
C TYR A 747 -2.53 16.35 8.34
N ASP A 748 -1.92 17.52 8.11
CA ASP A 748 -0.51 17.73 7.83
C ASP A 748 0.04 16.82 6.72
N PHE A 749 -0.79 16.54 5.70
CA PHE A 749 -0.32 15.78 4.54
C PHE A 749 0.67 16.64 3.72
N PRO A 750 1.89 16.14 3.45
CA PRO A 750 2.88 16.88 2.69
C PRO A 750 2.63 16.74 1.17
N PRO A 751 3.14 17.69 0.35
CA PRO A 751 3.20 17.51 -1.10
C PRO A 751 3.90 16.20 -1.47
N LEU A 752 3.38 15.56 -2.51
CA LEU A 752 3.94 14.34 -3.08
C LEU A 752 4.65 14.67 -4.41
N TYR A 753 5.53 13.79 -4.86
CA TYR A 753 6.25 13.97 -6.12
C TYR A 753 5.36 13.46 -7.26
N THR A 754 4.80 14.40 -8.02
CA THR A 754 3.84 14.17 -9.12
C THR A 754 3.99 15.25 -10.20
N PRO A 755 5.17 15.36 -10.82
CA PRO A 755 5.48 16.44 -11.75
C PRO A 755 4.62 16.43 -13.03
N LEU A 756 4.09 15.27 -13.46
CA LEU A 756 3.32 15.16 -14.71
C LEU A 756 1.79 15.13 -14.50
N SER A 757 1.31 14.85 -13.30
CA SER A 757 -0.13 14.74 -12.99
C SER A 757 -0.63 15.76 -11.97
N GLY A 758 0.27 16.42 -11.22
CA GLY A 758 -0.10 17.39 -10.19
C GLY A 758 -0.66 16.75 -8.91
N ASP A 759 -1.11 17.57 -7.98
CA ASP A 759 -1.62 17.11 -6.67
C ASP A 759 -2.93 16.31 -6.81
N MET A 760 -2.93 15.05 -6.37
CA MET A 760 -4.07 14.13 -6.56
C MET A 760 -4.61 13.61 -5.25
N VAL A 761 -5.87 13.95 -4.95
CA VAL A 761 -6.55 13.45 -3.74
C VAL A 761 -6.63 11.93 -3.79
N GLY A 762 -6.13 11.29 -2.73
CA GLY A 762 -6.01 9.84 -2.61
C GLY A 762 -4.68 9.25 -3.07
N GLY A 763 -3.79 10.07 -3.64
CA GLY A 763 -2.43 9.65 -3.99
C GLY A 763 -1.66 9.21 -2.75
N LEU A 764 -0.98 8.06 -2.87
CA LEU A 764 -0.10 7.50 -1.85
C LEU A 764 1.32 7.44 -2.39
N PRO A 765 2.32 7.87 -1.60
CA PRO A 765 3.71 7.82 -2.03
C PRO A 765 4.32 6.43 -1.89
N VAL A 766 5.52 6.27 -2.42
CA VAL A 766 6.44 5.15 -2.14
C VAL A 766 6.56 4.88 -0.62
N GLY A 767 6.62 5.92 0.22
CA GLY A 767 6.41 5.84 1.67
C GLY A 767 7.59 6.32 2.53
N ILE A 768 7.48 6.22 3.85
CA ILE A 768 8.53 6.69 4.79
C ILE A 768 9.84 5.91 4.57
N GLN A 769 10.98 6.62 4.65
CA GLN A 769 12.31 6.06 4.42
C GLN A 769 13.16 6.02 5.70
N THR A 770 14.45 5.70 5.55
CA THR A 770 15.48 5.93 6.58
C THR A 770 16.54 6.89 6.07
N ARG A 771 17.23 7.59 6.98
CA ARG A 771 18.37 8.44 6.66
C ARG A 771 19.64 7.61 6.53
N GLY A 772 20.33 7.71 5.38
CA GLY A 772 21.59 6.99 5.16
C GLY A 772 21.46 5.48 5.37
N SER A 773 22.28 4.93 6.27
CA SER A 773 22.29 3.50 6.59
C SER A 773 21.52 3.13 7.87
N GLU A 774 20.81 4.09 8.48
CA GLU A 774 20.12 3.90 9.74
C GLU A 774 18.88 2.99 9.62
N ASP A 775 18.33 2.55 10.76
CA ASP A 775 17.11 1.75 10.84
C ASP A 775 16.01 2.48 11.63
N ILE A 776 15.89 3.79 11.38
CA ILE A 776 14.91 4.68 12.01
C ILE A 776 14.13 5.46 10.95
N PRO A 777 12.86 5.81 11.20
CA PRO A 777 12.02 6.50 10.23
C PRO A 777 12.54 7.91 9.96
N TYR A 778 12.55 8.28 8.68
CA TYR A 778 12.96 9.57 8.17
C TYR A 778 11.95 10.05 7.11
N TRP A 779 11.34 11.20 7.37
CA TRP A 779 10.31 11.82 6.53
C TRP A 779 10.55 13.33 6.39
N PRO A 780 11.58 13.71 5.60
CA PRO A 780 11.98 15.11 5.47
C PRO A 780 10.99 15.94 4.65
N VAL A 781 11.07 17.28 4.77
CA VAL A 781 10.18 18.24 4.09
C VAL A 781 10.33 18.18 2.56
N GLN A 782 11.56 18.02 2.08
CA GLN A 782 11.89 17.85 0.66
C GLN A 782 10.97 16.84 -0.04
N ASN A 783 10.61 17.16 -1.28
CA ASN A 783 9.76 16.35 -2.13
C ASN A 783 10.59 15.73 -3.24
N SER A 784 10.83 14.41 -3.18
CA SER A 784 11.73 13.70 -4.09
C SER A 784 11.12 12.37 -4.50
N TRP A 785 11.47 11.92 -5.70
CA TRP A 785 10.89 10.75 -6.33
C TRP A 785 11.19 9.44 -5.57
N THR A 786 12.31 9.38 -4.84
CA THR A 786 12.77 8.14 -4.19
C THR A 786 11.87 7.63 -3.04
N TYR A 787 11.07 8.49 -2.42
CA TYR A 787 10.19 8.13 -1.29
C TYR A 787 8.85 8.88 -1.24
N LYS A 788 8.71 10.02 -1.93
CA LYS A 788 7.46 10.79 -2.02
C LYS A 788 6.79 10.71 -3.39
N GLU A 789 7.39 10.02 -4.38
CA GLU A 789 6.70 9.76 -5.64
C GLU A 789 5.41 9.00 -5.38
N ILE A 790 4.33 9.49 -5.95
CA ILE A 790 3.10 8.72 -6.03
C ILE A 790 3.36 7.46 -6.84
N TRP A 791 2.82 6.33 -6.43
CA TRP A 791 2.81 5.12 -7.23
C TRP A 791 1.44 4.48 -7.17
N SER A 792 1.10 3.66 -8.16
CA SER A 792 -0.15 2.92 -8.19
C SER A 792 -0.15 1.79 -7.14
N PHE A 793 0.97 1.07 -6.96
CA PHE A 793 1.01 -0.10 -6.09
C PHE A 793 0.66 0.15 -4.60
N PRO A 794 1.03 1.27 -3.94
CA PRO A 794 0.53 1.57 -2.60
C PRO A 794 -1.00 1.72 -2.59
N ALA A 795 -1.57 2.38 -3.61
CA ALA A 795 -3.03 2.53 -3.74
C ALA A 795 -3.72 1.20 -4.04
N ILE A 796 -3.10 0.31 -4.84
CA ILE A 796 -3.58 -1.07 -5.05
C ILE A 796 -3.59 -1.83 -3.72
N GLY A 797 -2.49 -1.77 -2.96
CA GLY A 797 -2.39 -2.38 -1.63
C GLY A 797 -3.47 -1.85 -0.67
N TRP A 798 -3.71 -0.54 -0.69
CA TRP A 798 -4.77 0.11 0.08
C TRP A 798 -6.15 -0.42 -0.29
N ILE A 799 -6.54 -0.42 -1.57
CA ILE A 799 -7.84 -0.93 -2.03
C ILE A 799 -7.99 -2.42 -1.73
N SER A 800 -6.96 -3.22 -1.99
CA SER A 800 -6.96 -4.67 -1.76
C SER A 800 -7.21 -5.01 -0.29
N LEU A 801 -6.66 -4.24 0.64
CA LEU A 801 -6.89 -4.39 2.08
C LEU A 801 -8.35 -4.15 2.48
N MET A 802 -9.04 -3.21 1.84
CA MET A 802 -10.38 -2.77 2.24
C MET A 802 -11.41 -3.89 2.20
N ARG A 803 -11.22 -4.88 1.32
CA ARG A 803 -12.03 -6.12 1.29
C ARG A 803 -12.08 -6.82 2.65
N ASN A 804 -10.99 -6.79 3.41
CA ASN A 804 -10.85 -7.55 4.66
C ASN A 804 -10.93 -6.68 5.92
N VAL A 805 -10.91 -5.35 5.80
CA VAL A 805 -10.88 -4.46 6.97
C VAL A 805 -11.90 -3.32 6.94
N SER A 806 -12.52 -3.00 5.79
CA SER A 806 -13.47 -1.90 5.70
C SER A 806 -14.90 -2.37 6.02
N GLY A 807 -15.32 -2.19 7.27
CA GLY A 807 -16.72 -2.35 7.67
C GLY A 807 -16.92 -3.33 8.85
N PRO A 808 -18.13 -3.35 9.42
CA PRO A 808 -18.50 -4.32 10.46
C PRO A 808 -18.61 -5.73 9.90
N ALA A 809 -18.63 -6.73 10.77
CA ALA A 809 -19.03 -8.09 10.43
C ALA A 809 -20.52 -8.14 10.07
N LYS A 810 -20.88 -8.89 9.03
CA LYS A 810 -22.26 -9.23 8.68
C LYS A 810 -22.55 -10.63 9.19
N VAL A 811 -23.51 -10.76 10.10
CA VAL A 811 -23.92 -12.05 10.69
C VAL A 811 -25.35 -12.32 10.29
N GLU A 812 -25.57 -13.42 9.58
CA GLU A 812 -26.89 -13.90 9.17
C GLU A 812 -27.10 -15.31 9.72
N GLY A 813 -28.36 -15.73 9.82
CA GLY A 813 -28.61 -17.03 10.39
C GLY A 813 -30.06 -17.34 10.70
N PHE A 814 -30.25 -18.43 11.46
CA PHE A 814 -31.55 -18.89 11.94
C PHE A 814 -31.54 -18.96 13.47
N ALA A 815 -32.61 -18.48 14.11
CA ALA A 815 -32.79 -18.53 15.54
C ALA A 815 -34.26 -18.81 15.89
N GLY A 816 -34.49 -19.54 16.99
CA GLY A 816 -35.85 -19.84 17.47
C GLY A 816 -36.45 -18.74 18.35
N THR A 817 -35.61 -17.86 18.89
CA THR A 817 -35.97 -16.75 19.77
C THR A 817 -35.02 -15.58 19.52
N ASP A 818 -35.21 -14.48 20.26
CA ASP A 818 -34.28 -13.34 20.26
C ASP A 818 -32.82 -13.79 20.43
N VAL A 819 -31.95 -13.18 19.63
CA VAL A 819 -30.50 -13.39 19.65
C VAL A 819 -29.85 -12.20 20.36
N GLU A 820 -29.01 -12.50 21.34
CA GLU A 820 -28.22 -11.52 22.08
C GLU A 820 -26.73 -11.67 21.72
N PHE A 821 -26.12 -10.63 21.17
CA PHE A 821 -24.69 -10.53 20.93
C PHE A 821 -24.08 -9.66 22.03
N ARG A 822 -23.39 -10.28 22.99
CA ARG A 822 -22.69 -9.58 24.07
C ARG A 822 -21.20 -9.52 23.79
N GLU A 823 -20.66 -8.33 23.59
CA GLU A 823 -19.22 -8.14 23.43
C GLU A 823 -18.50 -8.33 24.77
N THR A 824 -17.45 -9.15 24.80
CA THR A 824 -16.71 -9.48 26.02
C THR A 824 -15.85 -8.33 26.55
N SER A 825 -15.40 -7.43 25.68
CA SER A 825 -14.45 -6.35 26.03
C SER A 825 -15.11 -5.01 26.40
N ALA A 826 -16.38 -4.79 26.04
CA ALA A 826 -17.04 -3.48 26.19
C ALA A 826 -18.40 -3.54 26.92
N GLU A 827 -18.77 -4.70 27.48
CA GLU A 827 -20.07 -4.95 28.15
C GLU A 827 -21.32 -4.52 27.35
N ARG A 828 -21.20 -4.36 26.03
CA ARG A 828 -22.29 -3.95 25.14
C ARG A 828 -23.05 -5.17 24.64
N THR A 829 -24.38 -5.07 24.67
CA THR A 829 -25.29 -6.08 24.15
C THR A 829 -26.07 -5.54 22.96
N ILE A 830 -26.05 -6.26 21.84
CA ILE A 830 -26.90 -6.02 20.66
C ILE A 830 -27.94 -7.14 20.60
N LYS A 831 -29.22 -6.78 20.53
CA LYS A 831 -30.33 -7.76 20.42
C LYS A 831 -30.94 -7.74 19.02
N VAL A 832 -31.21 -8.92 18.47
CA VAL A 832 -31.84 -9.10 17.16
C VAL A 832 -33.02 -10.06 17.31
N ILE A 833 -34.17 -9.66 16.78
CA ILE A 833 -35.38 -10.48 16.79
C ILE A 833 -35.44 -11.22 15.43
N PRO A 834 -35.47 -12.56 15.42
CA PRO A 834 -35.59 -13.31 14.17
C PRO A 834 -36.99 -13.15 13.53
N GLY A 835 -37.07 -13.39 12.23
CA GLY A 835 -38.31 -13.38 11.47
C GLY A 835 -39.32 -14.37 12.05
N PRO A 836 -40.58 -13.96 12.30
CA PRO A 836 -41.55 -14.79 13.03
C PRO A 836 -41.99 -16.05 12.27
N SER A 837 -41.83 -16.07 10.95
CA SER A 837 -42.26 -17.19 10.07
C SER A 837 -41.12 -18.12 9.66
N ASP A 838 -39.90 -17.62 9.55
CA ASP A 838 -38.75 -18.35 8.99
C ASP A 838 -37.54 -18.43 9.94
N GLY A 839 -37.59 -17.73 11.08
CA GLY A 839 -36.53 -17.69 12.07
C GLY A 839 -35.27 -16.95 11.61
N ARG A 840 -35.30 -16.25 10.46
CA ARG A 840 -34.10 -15.61 9.89
C ARG A 840 -33.74 -14.34 10.65
N PHE A 841 -32.45 -14.12 10.88
CA PHE A 841 -31.95 -12.85 11.43
C PHE A 841 -30.75 -12.33 10.64
N LYS A 842 -30.52 -11.02 10.75
CA LYS A 842 -29.35 -10.31 10.21
C LYS A 842 -28.87 -9.29 11.23
N ALA A 843 -27.56 -9.21 11.46
CA ALA A 843 -26.91 -8.23 12.32
C ALA A 843 -25.63 -7.69 11.66
N MET A 844 -25.35 -6.42 11.93
CA MET A 844 -24.06 -5.79 11.63
C MET A 844 -23.34 -5.55 12.95
N LEU A 845 -22.22 -6.24 13.17
CA LEU A 845 -21.51 -6.23 14.45
C LEU A 845 -20.11 -5.63 14.26
N PRO A 846 -19.67 -4.71 15.14
CA PRO A 846 -18.26 -4.34 15.21
C PRO A 846 -17.38 -5.58 15.39
N GLN A 847 -16.14 -5.55 14.87
CA GLN A 847 -15.19 -6.62 15.14
C GLN A 847 -15.00 -6.81 16.65
N GLY A 848 -14.77 -8.04 17.11
CA GLY A 848 -14.56 -8.33 18.52
C GLY A 848 -14.82 -9.77 18.90
N ASN A 849 -14.70 -10.03 20.20
CA ASN A 849 -14.99 -11.32 20.83
C ASN A 849 -16.38 -11.25 21.49
N TYR A 850 -17.28 -12.13 21.10
CA TYR A 850 -18.69 -12.10 21.52
C TYR A 850 -19.12 -13.40 22.18
N ILE A 851 -20.01 -13.26 23.16
CA ILE A 851 -20.88 -14.31 23.65
C ILE A 851 -22.23 -14.13 22.95
N VAL A 852 -22.62 -15.09 22.12
CA VAL A 852 -23.89 -15.11 21.39
C VAL A 852 -24.87 -16.00 22.13
N ARG A 853 -26.04 -15.47 22.49
CA ARG A 853 -27.10 -16.21 23.21
C ARG A 853 -28.39 -16.26 22.42
N CYS A 854 -29.05 -17.41 22.44
CA CYS A 854 -30.38 -17.60 21.87
C CYS A 854 -31.14 -18.62 22.72
N GLY A 855 -32.10 -18.17 23.53
CA GLY A 855 -32.76 -19.03 24.51
C GLY A 855 -31.76 -19.60 25.52
N GLU A 856 -31.59 -20.91 25.52
CA GLU A 856 -30.61 -21.62 26.39
C GLU A 856 -29.27 -21.91 25.67
N THR A 857 -29.14 -21.55 24.40
CA THR A 857 -27.91 -21.70 23.61
C THR A 857 -26.96 -20.55 23.91
N GLU A 858 -25.68 -20.85 24.14
CA GLU A 858 -24.58 -19.89 24.28
C GLU A 858 -23.39 -20.31 23.40
N LEU A 859 -22.77 -19.35 22.70
CA LEU A 859 -21.63 -19.57 21.80
C LEU A 859 -20.59 -18.46 21.93
N HIS A 860 -19.30 -18.82 22.08
CA HIS A 860 -18.20 -17.86 21.97
C HIS A 860 -17.75 -17.75 20.51
N GLN A 861 -17.90 -16.56 19.94
CA GLN A 861 -17.57 -16.30 18.54
C GLN A 861 -16.71 -15.05 18.38
N VAL A 862 -15.68 -15.16 17.53
CA VAL A 862 -14.90 -14.03 17.06
C VAL A 862 -15.52 -13.52 15.76
N PHE A 863 -15.82 -12.22 15.73
CA PHE A 863 -16.25 -11.54 14.51
C PHE A 863 -15.13 -10.60 14.03
N LEU A 864 -14.67 -10.81 12.81
CA LEU A 864 -13.65 -10.01 12.15
C LEU A 864 -14.29 -8.83 11.38
N PRO A 865 -13.55 -7.73 11.15
CA PRO A 865 -14.04 -6.68 10.26
C PRO A 865 -14.29 -7.23 8.86
N ALA A 866 -15.22 -6.59 8.16
CA ALA A 866 -15.55 -6.90 6.76
C ALA A 866 -15.76 -8.41 6.47
N SER A 867 -16.20 -9.19 7.46
CA SER A 867 -16.34 -10.64 7.33
C SER A 867 -17.80 -11.05 7.44
N ASN A 868 -18.12 -12.20 6.84
CA ASN A 868 -19.47 -12.71 6.75
C ASN A 868 -19.58 -14.02 7.53
N TYR A 869 -20.66 -14.16 8.30
CA TYR A 869 -20.90 -15.33 9.15
C TYR A 869 -22.33 -15.83 8.94
N GLN A 870 -22.48 -17.15 8.90
CA GLN A 870 -23.76 -17.85 8.90
C GLN A 870 -23.87 -18.65 10.19
N LEU A 871 -24.89 -18.39 11.00
CA LEU A 871 -25.09 -19.06 12.29
C LEU A 871 -26.44 -19.79 12.32
N ASP A 872 -26.43 -21.05 12.76
CA ASP A 872 -27.67 -21.78 13.10
C ASP A 872 -27.78 -21.93 14.61
N LEU A 873 -28.56 -21.04 15.23
CA LEU A 873 -28.78 -20.93 16.66
C LEU A 873 -30.00 -21.74 17.14
N ARG A 874 -30.58 -22.57 16.27
CA ARG A 874 -31.71 -23.44 16.63
C ARG A 874 -31.26 -24.55 17.59
N PRO A 875 -32.13 -25.02 18.50
CA PRO A 875 -31.78 -26.08 19.44
C PRO A 875 -31.17 -27.31 18.77
N GLY A 876 -30.04 -27.80 19.31
CA GLY A 876 -29.33 -28.97 18.79
C GLY A 876 -28.47 -28.73 17.54
N LYS A 877 -28.35 -27.48 17.06
CA LYS A 877 -27.49 -27.10 15.92
C LYS A 877 -26.23 -26.35 16.30
N THR A 878 -26.19 -25.80 17.51
CA THR A 878 -25.06 -24.99 17.99
C THR A 878 -24.22 -25.78 18.98
N VAL A 879 -22.91 -25.63 18.85
CA VAL A 879 -21.93 -26.17 19.79
C VAL A 879 -20.84 -25.13 20.05
N ASP A 880 -20.54 -24.91 21.32
CA ASP A 880 -19.41 -24.10 21.76
C ASP A 880 -18.35 -25.00 22.38
N PHE A 881 -17.09 -24.64 22.21
CA PHE A 881 -16.00 -25.46 22.73
C PHE A 881 -14.73 -24.67 22.99
N GLU A 882 -14.02 -25.03 24.05
CA GLU A 882 -12.69 -24.53 24.36
C GLU A 882 -11.65 -25.62 24.04
N ILE A 883 -10.50 -25.20 23.53
CA ILE A 883 -9.35 -26.09 23.30
C ILE A 883 -8.27 -25.74 24.32
N SER A 884 -7.71 -26.77 24.95
CA SER A 884 -6.49 -26.69 25.72
C SER A 884 -5.48 -27.71 25.20
N GLN A 885 -4.20 -27.37 25.30
CA GLN A 885 -3.11 -28.24 24.86
C GLN A 885 -2.02 -28.39 25.92
N THR A 886 -1.36 -29.54 25.88
CA THR A 886 -0.08 -29.75 26.56
C THR A 886 0.91 -30.36 25.59
N THR A 887 2.16 -29.95 25.65
CA THR A 887 3.26 -30.52 24.87
C THR A 887 4.40 -30.88 25.82
N SER A 888 4.81 -32.15 25.83
CA SER A 888 5.92 -32.62 26.65
C SER A 888 7.27 -32.42 25.93
N GLU A 889 8.37 -32.38 26.68
CA GLU A 889 9.73 -32.32 26.11
C GLU A 889 10.06 -33.56 25.24
N LYS A 890 9.37 -34.67 25.49
CA LYS A 890 9.48 -35.88 24.67
C LYS A 890 8.77 -35.74 23.33
N GLY A 891 7.96 -34.70 23.15
CA GLY A 891 7.19 -34.43 21.93
C GLY A 891 5.78 -35.03 21.96
N GLU A 892 5.27 -35.42 23.13
CA GLU A 892 3.89 -35.89 23.27
C GLU A 892 2.96 -34.69 23.32
N VAL A 893 1.88 -34.71 22.53
CA VAL A 893 0.88 -33.64 22.48
C VAL A 893 -0.46 -34.22 22.95
N SER A 894 -1.10 -33.56 23.91
CA SER A 894 -2.49 -33.81 24.26
C SER A 894 -3.33 -32.57 23.96
N VAL A 895 -4.38 -32.75 23.18
CA VAL A 895 -5.37 -31.73 22.82
C VAL A 895 -6.68 -32.11 23.48
N ARG A 896 -7.12 -31.31 24.45
CA ARG A 896 -8.36 -31.52 25.19
C ARG A 896 -9.38 -30.46 24.84
N LEU A 897 -10.59 -30.91 24.54
CA LEU A 897 -11.74 -30.05 24.26
C LEU A 897 -12.71 -30.13 25.42
N THR A 898 -13.18 -28.97 25.85
CA THR A 898 -14.36 -28.84 26.72
C THR A 898 -15.48 -28.31 25.86
N VAL A 899 -16.59 -29.04 25.77
CA VAL A 899 -17.67 -28.78 24.80
C VAL A 899 -18.97 -28.52 25.55
N HIS A 900 -19.66 -27.45 25.16
CA HIS A 900 -20.95 -27.02 25.68
C HIS A 900 -21.98 -26.99 24.55
N GLY A 901 -23.19 -27.46 24.82
CA GLY A 901 -24.25 -27.55 23.82
C GLY A 901 -25.24 -28.65 24.14
N SER A 902 -25.94 -29.13 23.12
CA SER A 902 -26.92 -30.20 23.24
C SER A 902 -27.02 -30.99 21.95
N GLY A 903 -27.25 -32.30 22.04
CA GLY A 903 -27.36 -33.15 20.86
C GLY A 903 -26.05 -33.88 20.55
N ARG A 904 -26.01 -34.51 19.37
CA ARG A 904 -24.85 -35.30 18.93
C ARG A 904 -24.03 -34.47 17.96
N HIS A 905 -22.75 -34.28 18.28
CA HIS A 905 -21.81 -33.53 17.47
C HIS A 905 -20.60 -34.41 17.12
N LYS A 906 -20.11 -34.24 15.89
CA LYS A 906 -18.88 -34.86 15.40
C LYS A 906 -17.76 -33.84 15.45
N PHE A 907 -16.59 -34.22 15.96
CA PHE A 907 -15.41 -33.38 15.96
C PHE A 907 -14.30 -34.07 15.17
N THR A 908 -13.76 -33.35 14.19
CA THR A 908 -12.60 -33.77 13.41
C THR A 908 -11.42 -32.88 13.73
N ILE A 909 -10.28 -33.47 14.12
CA ILE A 909 -9.02 -32.75 14.29
C ILE A 909 -8.12 -32.99 13.08
N ARG A 910 -7.74 -31.90 12.41
CA ARG A 910 -6.77 -31.89 11.30
C ARG A 910 -5.43 -31.41 11.83
N THR A 911 -4.34 -32.06 11.45
CA THR A 911 -3.02 -31.73 12.03
C THR A 911 -1.93 -31.62 10.99
N ASP A 912 -0.92 -30.83 11.33
CA ASP A 912 0.35 -30.78 10.62
C ASP A 912 1.50 -30.90 11.64
N ASN A 913 2.49 -31.74 11.32
CA ASN A 913 3.58 -32.15 12.20
C ASN A 913 3.15 -32.86 13.52
N ILE A 914 1.95 -33.46 13.56
CA ILE A 914 1.49 -34.36 14.63
C ILE A 914 0.98 -35.65 14.00
N SER A 915 1.30 -36.78 14.63
CA SER A 915 0.62 -38.05 14.37
C SER A 915 -0.43 -38.31 15.45
N LEU A 916 -1.67 -38.52 15.04
CA LEU A 916 -2.82 -38.83 15.91
C LEU A 916 -3.48 -40.14 15.49
N ASN A 917 -3.95 -40.89 16.50
CA ASN A 917 -4.87 -42.00 16.30
C ASN A 917 -6.30 -41.48 16.45
N HIS A 918 -7.23 -41.94 15.59
CA HIS A 918 -8.65 -41.56 15.63
C HIS A 918 -8.89 -40.03 15.59
N PRO A 919 -8.61 -39.37 14.46
CA PRO A 919 -8.78 -37.92 14.31
C PRO A 919 -10.25 -37.48 14.36
N GLU A 920 -11.19 -38.42 14.26
CA GLU A 920 -12.62 -38.15 14.39
C GLU A 920 -13.15 -38.77 15.68
N GLN A 921 -13.86 -37.98 16.47
CA GLN A 921 -14.56 -38.43 17.66
C GLN A 921 -15.97 -37.82 17.68
N GLU A 922 -16.90 -38.49 18.34
CA GLU A 922 -18.26 -38.01 18.50
C GLU A 922 -18.58 -37.83 19.98
N LEU A 923 -19.44 -36.86 20.27
CA LEU A 923 -19.88 -36.53 21.61
C LEU A 923 -21.40 -36.30 21.61
N SER A 924 -22.09 -37.00 22.50
CA SER A 924 -23.51 -36.74 22.77
C SER A 924 -23.63 -35.88 24.03
N LEU A 925 -24.00 -34.62 23.85
CA LEU A 925 -24.13 -33.64 24.91
C LEU A 925 -25.53 -33.65 25.50
N LYS A 926 -25.60 -33.74 26.82
CA LYS A 926 -26.83 -33.48 27.58
C LYS A 926 -26.88 -32.00 27.93
N HIS A 927 -28.08 -31.44 27.87
CA HIS A 927 -28.31 -30.05 28.20
C HIS A 927 -27.73 -29.68 29.58
N GLY A 928 -27.03 -28.55 29.65
CA GLY A 928 -26.42 -28.01 30.88
C GLY A 928 -25.18 -28.76 31.39
N MET A 929 -24.71 -29.81 30.70
CA MET A 929 -23.51 -30.55 31.08
C MET A 929 -22.42 -30.38 30.03
N ALA A 930 -21.22 -29.97 30.46
CA ALA A 930 -20.05 -29.96 29.60
C ALA A 930 -19.63 -31.41 29.28
N GLY A 931 -19.26 -31.67 28.03
CA GLY A 931 -18.57 -32.91 27.63
C GLY A 931 -17.09 -32.65 27.37
N THR A 932 -16.29 -33.71 27.35
CA THR A 932 -14.85 -33.61 27.14
C THR A 932 -14.39 -34.62 26.10
N LEU A 933 -13.54 -34.19 25.18
CA LEU A 933 -12.81 -35.05 24.24
C LEU A 933 -11.31 -34.84 24.43
N GLU A 934 -10.52 -35.87 24.21
CA GLU A 934 -9.06 -35.78 24.27
C GLU A 934 -8.44 -36.55 23.10
N TRP A 935 -7.55 -35.88 22.38
CA TRP A 935 -6.67 -36.48 21.39
C TRP A 935 -5.24 -36.50 21.93
N ARG A 936 -4.57 -37.64 21.78
CA ARG A 936 -3.16 -37.80 22.14
C ARG A 936 -2.36 -38.18 20.91
N GLY A 937 -1.22 -37.51 20.74
CA GLY A 937 -0.33 -37.72 19.61
C GLY A 937 1.12 -37.48 19.96
N HIS A 938 1.95 -37.56 18.93
CA HIS A 938 3.36 -37.22 19.02
C HIS A 938 3.76 -36.31 17.84
N ILE A 939 4.68 -35.39 18.11
CA ILE A 939 5.27 -34.51 17.12
C ILE A 939 6.18 -35.34 16.20
N LEU A 940 6.06 -35.15 14.89
CA LEU A 940 6.84 -35.88 13.90
C LEU A 940 8.27 -35.34 13.77
N SER A 941 8.42 -34.01 13.74
CA SER A 941 9.70 -33.30 13.74
C SER A 941 9.75 -32.30 14.87
N LYS A 942 10.68 -32.50 15.81
CA LYS A 942 10.90 -31.61 16.97
C LYS A 942 11.53 -30.27 16.59
N GLU A 943 12.00 -30.14 15.35
CA GLU A 943 12.61 -28.93 14.82
C GLU A 943 11.60 -28.03 14.11
N SER A 944 10.36 -28.48 13.89
CA SER A 944 9.30 -27.69 13.25
C SER A 944 8.15 -27.41 14.22
N PRO A 945 7.45 -26.26 14.10
CA PRO A 945 6.19 -26.06 14.78
C PRO A 945 5.15 -27.09 14.32
N TRP A 946 4.20 -27.39 15.20
CA TRP A 946 3.02 -28.21 14.93
C TRP A 946 1.76 -27.37 15.00
N ILE A 947 0.73 -27.78 14.26
CA ILE A 947 -0.57 -27.10 14.22
C ILE A 947 -1.68 -28.15 14.25
N ALA A 948 -2.73 -27.89 15.02
CA ALA A 948 -3.95 -28.66 15.01
C ALA A 948 -5.18 -27.75 14.87
N VAL A 949 -6.10 -28.14 14.00
CA VAL A 949 -7.36 -27.44 13.72
C VAL A 949 -8.51 -28.37 14.04
N VAL A 950 -9.33 -28.01 15.02
CA VAL A 950 -10.54 -28.74 15.39
C VAL A 950 -11.71 -28.16 14.61
N VAL A 951 -12.48 -29.03 13.98
CA VAL A 951 -13.64 -28.70 13.16
C VAL A 951 -14.87 -29.43 13.71
N PRO A 952 -15.86 -28.71 14.29
CA PRO A 952 -17.12 -29.31 14.70
C PRO A 952 -18.05 -29.51 13.48
N ASP A 953 -18.71 -30.65 13.41
CA ASP A 953 -19.74 -31.02 12.43
C ASP A 953 -19.37 -30.79 10.95
N GLY A 954 -18.08 -30.76 10.64
CA GLY A 954 -17.57 -30.43 9.31
C GLY A 954 -17.67 -28.94 8.94
N ASP A 955 -18.15 -28.08 9.84
CA ASP A 955 -18.26 -26.65 9.62
C ASP A 955 -16.93 -25.96 9.92
N LEU A 956 -16.17 -25.66 8.85
CA LEU A 956 -14.92 -24.95 8.97
C LEU A 956 -15.10 -23.56 9.58
N SER A 957 -16.25 -22.88 9.45
CA SER A 957 -16.46 -21.55 10.00
C SER A 957 -16.38 -21.49 11.53
N LEU A 958 -16.64 -22.63 12.19
CA LEU A 958 -16.58 -22.82 13.63
C LEU A 958 -15.24 -23.41 14.12
N ARG A 959 -14.25 -23.53 13.22
CA ARG A 959 -12.94 -24.11 13.55
C ARG A 959 -12.26 -23.33 14.67
N LYS A 960 -11.51 -24.04 15.51
CA LYS A 960 -10.54 -23.43 16.43
C LYS A 960 -9.20 -24.11 16.24
N GLU A 961 -8.15 -23.30 16.18
CA GLU A 961 -6.78 -23.76 15.98
C GLU A 961 -5.95 -23.66 17.26
N ILE A 962 -4.95 -24.51 17.34
CA ILE A 962 -3.86 -24.42 18.30
C ILE A 962 -2.55 -24.68 17.57
N LEU A 963 -1.52 -23.95 17.96
CA LEU A 963 -0.18 -24.05 17.40
C LEU A 963 0.83 -24.12 18.55
N GLY A 964 1.94 -24.81 18.31
CA GLY A 964 3.01 -24.89 19.29
C GLY A 964 4.29 -25.46 18.71
N SER A 965 5.30 -25.57 19.55
CA SER A 965 6.56 -26.23 19.24
C SER A 965 7.15 -26.80 20.52
N VAL A 966 8.15 -27.68 20.41
CA VAL A 966 8.80 -28.28 21.59
C VAL A 966 9.58 -27.25 22.41
N TRP A 967 9.97 -26.13 21.79
CA TRP A 967 10.88 -25.14 22.36
C TRP A 967 10.20 -23.87 22.88
N GLU A 968 8.92 -23.67 22.56
CA GLU A 968 8.13 -22.55 23.08
C GLU A 968 7.52 -22.96 24.41
N ARG A 969 8.03 -22.36 25.50
CA ARG A 969 7.52 -22.51 26.85
C ARG A 969 6.63 -21.34 27.22
#